data_AF-U1HUC5-F1
#
_entry.id   AF-U1HUC5-F1
#
_cell.length_a   1.000
_cell.length_b   1.000
_cell.length_c   1.000
_cell.angle_alpha   90.00
_cell.angle_beta   90.00
_cell.angle_gamma   90.00
#
_symmetry.space_group_name_H-M   'P 1'
#
loop_
_entity.id
_entity.type
_entity.pdbx_description
1 polymer ?
#
loop_
_entity_poly.entity_id
_entity_poly.type
_entity_poly.pdbx_seq_one_letter_code
_entity_poly.pdbx_strand_id
1 'polypeptide(L)'
;MTTLAVERDWVVVIAGSGTNESTLHVLNSQMRRIDLLCKLIGPLAISLLDGLSTRIAILATLGLSVVSVGVEYLAIAQVYHRVPALHFPGNEGSRESAEPQVSTMATDQPQSNSEARTRRNSSNFILYFRHRDILPSMALSVLYLTVLSFAGQMVTYLLSVGYSSTQIGIIRTFSVAVEISATWLGPILMMRVGVIRAGLWSTSWQIFCIATAVTLFLVVRQPFIAASGLIAGVIGSRLGLWVFDLCVQTIVQEAIASRAMRLSCVNNWLLLGLGFAILEGSAAPPAEDIDLAQPGPAHDVPQDINPETFVGACPEYAQYASHKHRPYSEGPLALPFQRPHAYCRTFSSPAVDRVIKEVTSRMRDPDLARIFENAFPNTVDTTVRWHVDGVNTHASKTKLVRDLGKWEGAQSFIVTGDINAEWLRDSTNQLAQYQALAKTSPELSNLILGAINTQAEFVIESPYCNAFQPPSPSRLKPTHMGTDDIVHPVYEPSIVFECKYEIDSLAAFLSLSNQYYKSTGSSAFLTKRWYLALETLLAVLDRQAQGTFDADSKKFVPNEYKFTRHAWTGTETLNLNGIGNPLAHGTGLIRSAFRPSDDATIFGFFIPGNAMMAVELKRTSQLLESVLGSNNERMTSISQALLQRSETISRAIYDHAVIEHPTFGKVFAFEVDGYGSHLFMDDANIPSLLSLPLLGFLDPSDEIYQNTRRMILSSQGNPYFLSGSAFKGIGGPHIGLRNAWPMSVLVQAMTSQDEEEIKWCLESVKNVSLMGLVNESVDVDSGWEDMTRSWFAWANSVFAQTILWVAETRPGIIFTEDRPYKVGEGS
;
A
#
# COMPACT_ATOMS: atom_id res chain seq x y z
N MET A 1 -8.21 21.91 -13.10
CA MET A 1 -6.92 21.43 -13.62
C MET A 1 -6.63 21.91 -15.04
N THR A 2 -7.64 22.17 -15.88
CA THR A 2 -7.53 22.57 -17.29
C THR A 2 -6.83 23.93 -17.53
N THR A 3 -7.14 24.97 -16.76
CA THR A 3 -6.58 26.32 -16.95
C THR A 3 -5.05 26.37 -16.74
N LEU A 4 -4.51 25.66 -15.76
CA LEU A 4 -3.08 25.63 -15.44
C LEU A 4 -2.23 24.93 -16.52
N ALA A 5 -2.73 23.81 -17.05
CA ALA A 5 -2.07 23.08 -18.13
C ALA A 5 -2.04 23.93 -19.43
N VAL A 6 -3.15 24.61 -19.73
CA VAL A 6 -3.28 25.42 -20.94
C VAL A 6 -2.49 26.73 -20.85
N GLU A 7 -2.46 27.39 -19.68
CA GLU A 7 -1.82 28.70 -19.52
C GLU A 7 -0.31 28.66 -19.28
N ARG A 8 0.25 27.53 -18.81
CA ARG A 8 1.66 27.47 -18.40
C ARG A 8 2.44 26.39 -19.15
N ASP A 9 1.92 25.18 -19.19
CA ASP A 9 2.68 24.06 -19.78
C ASP A 9 2.51 24.03 -21.30
N TRP A 10 1.28 24.22 -21.79
CA TRP A 10 1.01 24.21 -23.23
C TRP A 10 1.61 25.41 -23.93
N VAL A 11 1.65 26.59 -23.31
CA VAL A 11 2.27 27.80 -23.90
C VAL A 11 3.76 27.58 -24.17
N VAL A 12 4.46 26.88 -23.27
CA VAL A 12 5.87 26.54 -23.41
C VAL A 12 6.08 25.54 -24.54
N VAL A 13 5.22 24.52 -24.63
CA VAL A 13 5.28 23.53 -25.72
C VAL A 13 4.90 24.15 -27.08
N ILE A 14 3.90 25.04 -27.11
CA ILE A 14 3.43 25.75 -28.31
C ILE A 14 4.49 26.74 -28.82
N ALA A 15 5.27 27.37 -27.93
CA ALA A 15 6.35 28.28 -28.30
C ALA A 15 7.59 27.57 -28.89
N GLY A 16 7.66 26.22 -28.80
CA GLY A 16 8.74 25.38 -29.33
C GLY A 16 9.97 25.32 -28.40
N SER A 17 10.32 24.12 -27.95
CA SER A 17 11.53 23.86 -27.15
C SER A 17 12.79 24.11 -27.98
N GLY A 18 13.34 25.33 -27.86
CA GLY A 18 14.77 25.56 -28.13
C GLY A 18 15.17 26.72 -29.05
N THR A 19 14.28 27.55 -29.62
CA THR A 19 14.78 28.58 -30.58
C THR A 19 14.21 29.99 -30.56
N ASN A 20 13.16 30.36 -29.80
CA ASN A 20 12.71 31.78 -29.77
C ASN A 20 12.14 32.23 -28.41
N GLU A 21 13.03 32.60 -27.50
CA GLU A 21 12.71 33.23 -26.20
C GLU A 21 11.77 34.44 -26.35
N SER A 22 11.90 35.18 -27.46
CA SER A 22 11.03 36.31 -27.82
C SER A 22 9.56 35.93 -28.02
N THR A 23 9.26 34.74 -28.56
CA THR A 23 7.89 34.29 -28.86
C THR A 23 7.18 33.86 -27.58
N LEU A 24 7.89 33.20 -26.67
CA LEU A 24 7.40 32.83 -25.35
C LEU A 24 7.06 34.08 -24.51
N HIS A 25 7.91 35.11 -24.54
CA HIS A 25 7.64 36.37 -23.84
C HIS A 25 6.41 37.10 -24.39
N VAL A 26 6.24 37.12 -25.73
CA VAL A 26 5.06 37.75 -26.36
C VAL A 26 3.77 37.00 -25.99
N LEU A 27 3.75 35.67 -26.09
CA LEU A 27 2.60 34.83 -25.72
C LEU A 27 2.22 35.02 -24.24
N ASN A 28 3.20 34.92 -23.33
CA ASN A 28 2.96 35.14 -21.90
C ASN A 28 2.42 36.55 -21.60
N SER A 29 2.95 37.57 -22.29
CA SER A 29 2.48 38.94 -22.11
C SER A 29 1.05 39.16 -22.62
N GLN A 30 0.65 38.50 -23.72
CA GLN A 30 -0.71 38.59 -24.26
C GLN A 30 -1.72 37.87 -23.38
N MET A 31 -1.39 36.67 -22.91
CA MET A 31 -2.25 35.90 -22.01
C MET A 31 -2.49 36.64 -20.70
N ARG A 32 -1.44 37.25 -20.14
CA ARG A 32 -1.57 38.05 -18.92
C ARG A 32 -2.42 39.30 -19.12
N ARG A 33 -2.41 39.91 -20.31
CA ARG A 33 -3.32 41.04 -20.63
C ARG A 33 -4.77 40.58 -20.70
N ILE A 34 -5.04 39.41 -21.30
CA ILE A 34 -6.39 38.84 -21.40
C ILE A 34 -6.92 38.49 -20.01
N ASP A 35 -6.12 37.80 -19.19
CA ASP A 35 -6.49 37.44 -17.81
C ASP A 35 -6.83 38.67 -16.96
N LEU A 36 -5.97 39.70 -17.00
CA LEU A 36 -6.22 40.96 -16.28
C LEU A 36 -7.49 41.68 -16.78
N LEU A 37 -7.77 41.61 -18.09
CA LEU A 37 -8.95 42.22 -18.68
C LEU A 37 -10.24 41.44 -18.34
N CYS A 38 -10.18 40.11 -18.28
CA CYS A 38 -11.31 39.26 -17.86
C CYS A 38 -11.60 39.41 -16.36
N LYS A 39 -10.57 39.45 -15.51
CA LYS A 39 -10.68 39.73 -14.07
C LYS A 39 -11.23 41.13 -13.78
N LEU A 40 -11.08 42.04 -14.74
CA LEU A 40 -11.64 43.38 -14.68
C LEU A 40 -13.12 43.43 -15.14
N ILE A 41 -13.42 42.89 -16.31
CA ILE A 41 -14.75 43.02 -16.93
C ILE A 41 -15.79 42.15 -16.23
N GLY A 42 -15.41 40.94 -15.78
CA GLY A 42 -16.34 39.99 -15.16
C GLY A 42 -17.07 40.55 -13.94
N PRO A 43 -16.35 41.00 -12.88
CA PRO A 43 -16.98 41.58 -11.70
C PRO A 43 -17.76 42.86 -11.99
N LEU A 44 -17.31 43.69 -12.93
CA LEU A 44 -17.99 44.92 -13.33
C LEU A 44 -19.32 44.62 -14.04
N ALA A 45 -19.32 43.70 -15.01
CA ALA A 45 -20.52 43.33 -15.76
C ALA A 45 -21.58 42.69 -14.86
N ILE A 46 -21.18 41.79 -13.96
CA ILE A 46 -22.10 41.15 -13.00
C ILE A 46 -22.62 42.17 -11.99
N SER A 47 -21.79 43.10 -11.52
CA SER A 47 -22.22 44.16 -10.58
C SER A 47 -23.20 45.14 -11.22
N LEU A 48 -23.05 45.45 -12.51
CA LEU A 48 -24.01 46.28 -13.25
C LEU A 48 -25.34 45.57 -13.47
N LEU A 49 -25.32 44.26 -13.77
CA LEU A 49 -26.53 43.44 -13.89
C LEU A 49 -27.26 43.26 -12.55
N ASP A 50 -26.52 43.07 -11.46
CA ASP A 50 -27.08 42.97 -10.11
C ASP A 50 -27.73 44.29 -9.66
N GLY A 51 -27.12 45.43 -10.02
CA GLY A 51 -27.70 46.75 -9.78
C GLY A 51 -29.02 47.00 -10.50
N LEU A 52 -29.32 46.27 -11.59
CA LEU A 52 -30.60 46.32 -12.29
C LEU A 52 -31.61 45.29 -11.73
N SER A 53 -31.17 44.05 -11.53
CA SER A 53 -31.96 43.00 -10.88
C SER A 53 -31.09 41.82 -10.49
N THR A 54 -31.03 41.54 -9.19
CA THR A 54 -30.27 40.41 -8.64
C THR A 54 -30.72 39.06 -9.21
N ARG A 55 -32.02 38.87 -9.52
CA ARG A 55 -32.50 37.62 -10.12
C ARG A 55 -31.95 37.42 -11.53
N ILE A 56 -31.82 38.50 -12.31
CA ILE A 56 -31.26 38.44 -13.66
C ILE A 56 -29.75 38.17 -13.59
N ALA A 57 -29.04 38.80 -12.65
CA ALA A 57 -27.62 38.54 -12.45
C ALA A 57 -27.33 37.07 -12.10
N ILE A 58 -28.15 36.45 -11.23
CA ILE A 58 -28.01 35.04 -10.86
C ILE A 58 -28.24 34.13 -12.07
N LEU A 59 -29.33 34.33 -12.81
CA LEU A 59 -29.64 33.50 -13.98
C LEU A 59 -28.62 33.68 -15.11
N ALA A 60 -28.14 34.91 -15.33
CA ALA A 60 -27.10 35.20 -16.31
C ALA A 60 -25.77 34.54 -15.94
N THR A 61 -25.40 34.55 -14.65
CA THR A 61 -24.18 33.89 -14.17
C THR A 61 -24.27 32.38 -14.33
N LEU A 62 -25.40 31.78 -13.94
CA LEU A 62 -25.63 30.34 -14.10
C LEU A 62 -25.57 29.91 -15.57
N GLY A 63 -26.25 30.66 -16.45
CA GLY A 63 -26.22 30.39 -17.89
C GLY A 63 -24.82 30.52 -18.48
N LEU A 64 -24.07 31.56 -18.10
CA LEU A 64 -22.71 31.78 -18.56
C LEU A 64 -21.77 30.65 -18.11
N SER A 65 -21.89 30.18 -16.87
CA SER A 65 -21.08 29.08 -16.34
C SER A 65 -21.34 27.74 -17.04
N VAL A 66 -22.59 27.45 -17.40
CA VAL A 66 -22.92 26.22 -18.15
C VAL A 66 -22.38 26.29 -19.58
N VAL A 67 -22.57 27.43 -20.25
CA VAL A 67 -22.12 27.61 -21.64
C VAL A 67 -20.59 27.68 -21.73
N SER A 68 -19.91 28.29 -20.75
CA SER A 68 -18.46 28.43 -20.78
C SER A 68 -17.73 27.09 -20.76
N VAL A 69 -18.25 26.07 -20.06
CA VAL A 69 -17.64 24.74 -20.02
C VAL A 69 -17.60 24.09 -21.41
N GLY A 70 -18.70 24.20 -22.17
CA GLY A 70 -18.75 23.65 -23.54
C GLY A 70 -17.80 24.37 -24.49
N VAL A 71 -17.73 25.70 -24.40
CA VAL A 71 -16.82 26.51 -25.22
C VAL A 71 -15.37 26.24 -24.85
N GLU A 72 -15.05 26.13 -23.56
CA GLU A 72 -13.71 25.82 -23.06
C GLU A 72 -13.24 24.46 -23.56
N TYR A 73 -14.08 23.42 -23.44
CA TYR A 73 -13.71 22.07 -23.87
C TYR A 73 -13.44 21.98 -25.38
N LEU A 74 -14.28 22.62 -26.19
CA LEU A 74 -14.10 22.65 -27.65
C LEU A 74 -12.83 23.43 -28.04
N ALA A 75 -12.53 24.54 -27.37
CA ALA A 75 -11.32 25.32 -27.63
C ALA A 75 -10.05 24.53 -27.24
N ILE A 76 -10.05 23.85 -26.09
CA ILE A 76 -8.92 23.04 -25.63
C ILE A 76 -8.69 21.85 -26.56
N ALA A 77 -9.74 21.13 -26.95
CA ALA A 77 -9.64 20.01 -27.88
C ALA A 77 -9.07 20.44 -29.23
N GLN A 78 -9.48 21.61 -29.74
CA GLN A 78 -8.93 22.16 -30.99
C GLN A 78 -7.43 22.50 -30.88
N VAL A 79 -6.97 23.05 -29.76
CA VAL A 79 -5.55 23.38 -29.55
C VAL A 79 -4.73 22.10 -29.41
N TYR A 80 -5.24 21.11 -28.65
CA TYR A 80 -4.58 19.83 -28.44
C TYR A 80 -4.31 19.13 -29.78
N HIS A 81 -5.33 18.96 -30.62
CA HIS A 81 -5.18 18.27 -31.91
C HIS A 81 -4.36 19.04 -32.96
N ARG A 82 -4.25 20.37 -32.83
CA ARG A 82 -3.47 21.18 -33.79
C ARG A 82 -1.98 21.26 -33.46
N VAL A 83 -1.55 20.88 -32.26
CA VAL A 83 -0.15 20.98 -31.84
C VAL A 83 0.38 19.58 -31.48
N PRO A 84 1.01 18.86 -32.44
CA PRO A 84 1.44 17.47 -32.27
C PRO A 84 2.40 17.26 -31.08
N ALA A 85 3.20 18.27 -30.74
CA ALA A 85 4.14 18.22 -29.62
C ALA A 85 3.48 18.06 -28.23
N LEU A 86 2.17 18.32 -28.11
CA LEU A 86 1.41 18.08 -26.87
C LEU A 86 1.01 16.61 -26.68
N HIS A 87 1.26 15.73 -27.67
CA HIS A 87 0.84 14.33 -27.65
C HIS A 87 1.90 13.36 -27.10
N PHE A 88 3.14 13.81 -26.83
CA PHE A 88 4.23 12.95 -26.34
C PHE A 88 4.82 13.45 -25.00
N PRO A 89 5.11 12.58 -24.01
CA PRO A 89 5.83 12.97 -22.81
C PRO A 89 7.34 13.09 -23.13
N GLY A 90 7.90 14.30 -22.99
CA GLY A 90 9.26 14.63 -23.42
C GLY A 90 10.36 13.92 -22.62
N ASN A 91 11.28 13.28 -23.36
CA ASN A 91 12.52 12.70 -22.88
C ASN A 91 13.70 13.49 -23.47
N GLU A 92 14.05 14.65 -22.91
CA GLU A 92 15.22 15.43 -23.34
C GLU A 92 15.79 16.24 -22.17
N GLY A 93 17.01 15.92 -21.74
CA GLY A 93 17.67 16.61 -20.64
C GLY A 93 19.01 16.01 -20.19
N SER A 94 19.86 15.57 -21.11
CA SER A 94 21.25 15.20 -20.82
C SER A 94 22.22 16.10 -21.59
N ARG A 95 22.77 17.12 -20.91
CA ARG A 95 24.14 17.63 -21.09
C ARG A 95 24.50 18.74 -20.10
N GLU A 96 25.76 18.69 -19.66
CA GLU A 96 26.61 19.75 -19.05
C GLU A 96 26.83 19.81 -17.52
N SER A 97 27.95 19.20 -17.12
CA SER A 97 29.17 19.83 -16.53
C SER A 97 29.35 19.98 -15.01
N ALA A 98 30.27 19.14 -14.50
CA ALA A 98 31.37 19.38 -13.54
C ALA A 98 31.12 19.69 -12.04
N GLU A 99 31.64 18.78 -11.19
CA GLU A 99 32.00 18.89 -9.76
C GLU A 99 33.11 19.97 -9.48
N PRO A 100 33.49 20.35 -8.22
CA PRO A 100 33.40 19.56 -6.96
C PRO A 100 33.15 20.33 -5.62
N GLN A 101 33.03 19.53 -4.54
CA GLN A 101 33.45 19.79 -3.14
C GLN A 101 32.45 20.18 -2.01
N VAL A 102 32.44 19.27 -1.02
CA VAL A 102 32.60 19.45 0.45
C VAL A 102 31.34 19.68 1.31
N SER A 103 31.11 18.66 2.17
CA SER A 103 30.70 18.66 3.59
C SER A 103 29.94 19.90 4.08
N THR A 104 28.80 19.78 4.78
CA THR A 104 28.71 19.25 6.14
C THR A 104 27.23 19.19 6.57
N MET A 105 26.85 18.12 7.27
CA MET A 105 25.79 18.03 8.30
C MET A 105 24.47 18.82 8.14
N ALA A 106 23.37 18.09 7.90
CA ALA A 106 22.27 17.96 8.85
C ALA A 106 21.14 17.09 8.26
N THR A 107 20.91 15.96 8.92
CA THR A 107 19.62 15.33 9.23
C THR A 107 18.37 16.11 8.79
N ASP A 108 17.50 15.54 7.95
CA ASP A 108 16.30 14.84 8.43
C ASP A 108 15.35 14.34 7.32
N GLN A 109 14.58 13.32 7.71
CA GLN A 109 13.74 12.34 7.00
C GLN A 109 12.61 12.85 6.07
N PRO A 110 11.95 11.92 5.32
CA PRO A 110 10.50 11.86 5.49
C PRO A 110 9.78 10.51 5.65
N GLN A 111 8.67 10.61 6.42
CA GLN A 111 7.66 9.63 6.83
C GLN A 111 6.55 9.37 5.78
N SER A 112 5.68 8.40 6.12
CA SER A 112 4.54 7.69 5.48
C SER A 112 3.57 8.48 4.57
N ASN A 113 2.81 7.84 3.65
CA ASN A 113 2.03 8.46 2.56
C ASN A 113 0.62 9.04 2.84
N SER A 114 0.03 8.89 4.04
CA SER A 114 -1.07 9.79 4.48
C SER A 114 -0.49 11.00 5.20
N GLU A 115 0.54 10.75 6.01
CA GLU A 115 1.45 11.79 6.47
C GLU A 115 2.23 12.38 5.31
N ALA A 116 2.31 11.83 4.10
CA ALA A 116 3.05 12.31 2.92
C ALA A 116 2.16 12.55 1.73
N ARG A 117 0.85 12.54 1.92
CA ARG A 117 -0.01 13.50 1.26
C ARG A 117 -0.04 14.80 2.06
N THR A 118 -0.08 14.68 3.39
CA THR A 118 0.02 15.81 4.33
C THR A 118 1.44 16.36 4.47
N ARG A 119 2.50 15.55 4.29
CA ARG A 119 3.96 15.84 4.25
C ARG A 119 4.44 16.07 2.86
N ARG A 120 3.77 15.63 1.80
CA ARG A 120 4.07 16.17 0.47
C ARG A 120 3.41 17.53 0.32
N ASN A 121 2.22 17.73 0.89
CA ASN A 121 1.68 19.07 1.06
C ASN A 121 2.55 19.91 2.00
N SER A 122 2.95 19.44 3.18
CA SER A 122 3.78 20.22 4.11
C SER A 122 5.26 20.30 3.72
N SER A 123 5.83 19.35 2.96
CA SER A 123 7.15 19.45 2.33
C SER A 123 7.12 20.45 1.18
N ASN A 124 6.09 20.43 0.33
CA ASN A 124 5.88 21.46 -0.70
C ASN A 124 5.59 22.84 -0.06
N PHE A 125 4.91 22.88 1.09
CA PHE A 125 4.71 24.09 1.91
C PHE A 125 6.04 24.59 2.49
N ILE A 126 6.85 23.70 3.07
CA ILE A 126 8.19 23.99 3.60
C ILE A 126 9.13 24.45 2.47
N LEU A 127 9.00 23.88 1.26
CA LEU A 127 9.73 24.29 0.06
C LEU A 127 9.33 25.70 -0.39
N TYR A 128 8.03 26.02 -0.31
CA TYR A 128 7.51 27.37 -0.50
C TYR A 128 8.06 28.35 0.56
N PHE A 129 8.09 27.97 1.84
CA PHE A 129 8.70 28.77 2.93
C PHE A 129 10.21 28.94 2.85
N ARG A 130 10.90 28.13 2.05
CA ARG A 130 12.33 28.27 1.74
C ARG A 130 12.60 29.05 0.45
N HIS A 131 11.56 29.45 -0.30
CA HIS A 131 11.73 30.24 -1.53
C HIS A 131 12.17 31.67 -1.19
N ARG A 132 13.21 32.18 -1.86
CA ARG A 132 13.77 33.53 -1.62
C ARG A 132 12.72 34.64 -1.79
N ASP A 133 11.70 34.38 -2.60
CA ASP A 133 10.60 35.31 -2.91
C ASP A 133 9.25 34.94 -2.25
N ILE A 134 9.25 34.19 -1.14
CA ILE A 134 8.02 33.94 -0.36
C ILE A 134 7.46 35.21 0.28
N LEU A 135 8.32 36.11 0.75
CA LEU A 135 7.91 37.29 1.51
C LEU A 135 6.93 38.18 0.71
N PRO A 136 7.13 38.47 -0.59
CA PRO A 136 6.13 39.11 -1.44
C PRO A 136 4.78 38.37 -1.51
N SER A 137 4.79 37.04 -1.67
CA SER A 137 3.57 36.22 -1.82
C SER A 137 2.78 36.10 -0.51
N MET A 138 3.49 36.03 0.62
CA MET A 138 2.89 36.06 1.96
C MET A 138 2.32 37.44 2.28
N ALA A 139 3.03 38.51 1.94
CA ALA A 139 2.54 39.88 2.09
C ALA A 139 1.25 40.10 1.28
N LEU A 140 1.18 39.55 0.06
CA LEU A 140 -0.03 39.59 -0.75
C LEU A 140 -1.19 38.82 -0.11
N SER A 141 -0.92 37.61 0.41
CA SER A 141 -1.94 36.80 1.08
C SER A 141 -2.53 37.52 2.30
N VAL A 142 -1.69 38.16 3.12
CA VAL A 142 -2.12 38.97 4.27
C VAL A 142 -2.90 40.21 3.82
N LEU A 143 -2.56 40.79 2.67
CA LEU A 143 -3.28 41.95 2.14
C LEU A 143 -4.76 41.67 1.83
N TYR A 144 -5.06 40.44 1.40
CA TYR A 144 -6.43 40.00 1.11
C TYR A 144 -7.20 39.50 2.34
N LEU A 145 -6.56 39.35 3.50
CA LEU A 145 -7.21 39.12 4.79
C LEU A 145 -7.82 40.43 5.34
N THR A 146 -8.69 41.05 4.54
CA THR A 146 -9.33 42.32 4.87
C THR A 146 -10.85 42.20 4.86
N VAL A 147 -11.46 42.68 5.94
CA VAL A 147 -12.91 42.80 6.08
C VAL A 147 -13.42 44.12 5.44
N LEU A 148 -12.50 45.03 5.09
CA LEU A 148 -12.78 46.36 4.54
C LEU A 148 -12.90 46.34 3.02
N SER A 149 -13.73 45.44 2.49
CA SER A 149 -14.11 45.39 1.06
C SER A 149 -15.56 45.77 0.87
N PHE A 150 -15.93 46.25 -0.32
CA PHE A 150 -17.34 46.50 -0.70
C PHE A 150 -18.10 45.18 -0.96
N ALA A 151 -17.92 44.22 -0.07
CA ALA A 151 -18.64 42.96 -0.01
C ALA A 151 -19.88 43.09 0.89
N GLY A 152 -20.66 42.01 1.01
CA GLY A 152 -21.97 42.01 1.68
C GLY A 152 -21.97 42.60 3.10
N GLN A 153 -20.89 42.44 3.87
CA GLN A 153 -20.77 42.99 5.23
C GLN A 153 -20.70 44.53 5.24
N MET A 154 -19.89 45.14 4.37
CA MET A 154 -19.81 46.61 4.24
C MET A 154 -21.12 47.18 3.69
N VAL A 155 -21.73 46.51 2.70
CA VAL A 155 -23.03 46.93 2.15
C VAL A 155 -24.11 46.91 3.24
N THR A 156 -24.16 45.84 4.04
CA THR A 156 -25.11 45.72 5.16
C THR A 156 -24.87 46.80 6.22
N TYR A 157 -23.60 47.10 6.53
CA TYR A 157 -23.25 48.19 7.43
C TYR A 157 -23.70 49.56 6.90
N LEU A 158 -23.43 49.87 5.64
CA LEU A 158 -23.82 51.16 5.05
C LEU A 158 -25.35 51.33 4.99
N LEU A 159 -26.08 50.26 4.66
CA LEU A 159 -27.55 50.26 4.75
C LEU A 159 -28.02 50.53 6.19
N SER A 160 -27.37 49.92 7.19
CA SER A 160 -27.73 50.12 8.61
C SER A 160 -27.47 51.55 9.12
N VAL A 161 -26.50 52.25 8.54
CA VAL A 161 -26.17 53.65 8.87
C VAL A 161 -27.06 54.66 8.12
N GLY A 162 -27.85 54.19 7.15
CA GLY A 162 -28.84 55.00 6.43
C GLY A 162 -28.47 55.37 4.99
N TYR A 163 -27.47 54.72 4.38
CA TYR A 163 -27.25 54.85 2.94
C TYR A 163 -28.33 54.12 2.15
N SER A 164 -28.76 54.71 1.03
CA SER A 164 -29.64 54.02 0.08
C SER A 164 -28.85 53.06 -0.82
N SER A 165 -29.50 52.00 -1.30
CA SER A 165 -28.89 51.04 -2.23
C SER A 165 -28.34 51.70 -3.50
N THR A 166 -28.99 52.76 -3.98
CA THR A 166 -28.52 53.55 -5.14
C THR A 166 -27.22 54.29 -4.84
N GLN A 167 -27.10 54.91 -3.65
CA GLN A 167 -25.87 55.58 -3.23
C GLN A 167 -24.72 54.58 -3.07
N ILE A 168 -24.99 53.41 -2.49
CA ILE A 168 -24.00 52.32 -2.37
C ILE A 168 -23.56 51.84 -3.76
N GLY A 169 -24.50 51.72 -4.71
CA GLY A 169 -24.21 51.41 -6.10
C GLY A 169 -23.25 52.41 -6.74
N ILE A 170 -23.53 53.71 -6.64
CA ILE A 170 -22.68 54.79 -7.19
C ILE A 170 -21.28 54.77 -6.56
N ILE A 171 -21.21 54.61 -5.23
CA ILE A 171 -19.93 54.53 -4.50
C ILE A 171 -19.10 53.33 -4.95
N ARG A 172 -19.74 52.17 -5.17
CA ARG A 172 -19.07 50.96 -5.66
C ARG A 172 -18.56 51.14 -7.10
N THR A 173 -19.34 51.76 -7.97
CA THR A 173 -18.90 52.10 -9.33
C THR A 173 -17.68 53.03 -9.31
N PHE A 174 -17.67 54.04 -8.43
CA PHE A 174 -16.53 54.94 -8.27
C PHE A 174 -15.30 54.21 -7.71
N SER A 175 -15.47 53.29 -6.74
CA SER A 175 -14.40 52.42 -6.25
C SER A 175 -13.75 51.64 -7.38
N VAL A 176 -14.56 51.00 -8.23
CA VAL A 176 -14.07 50.21 -9.37
C VAL A 176 -13.30 51.09 -10.37
N ALA A 177 -13.73 52.33 -10.61
CA ALA A 177 -12.99 53.25 -11.47
C ALA A 177 -11.59 53.60 -10.91
N VAL A 178 -11.47 53.79 -9.59
CA VAL A 178 -10.19 54.01 -8.91
C VAL A 178 -9.32 52.75 -8.96
N GLU A 179 -9.92 51.58 -8.81
CA GLU A 179 -9.25 50.28 -8.95
C GLU A 179 -8.68 50.08 -10.36
N ILE A 180 -9.44 50.45 -11.40
CA ILE A 180 -8.98 50.42 -12.79
C ILE A 180 -7.77 51.34 -13.00
N SER A 181 -7.74 52.52 -12.37
CA SER A 181 -6.61 53.44 -12.55
C SER A 181 -5.26 52.85 -12.13
N ALA A 182 -5.27 51.83 -11.24
CA ALA A 182 -4.09 51.07 -10.84
C ALA A 182 -3.40 50.35 -12.01
N THR A 183 -4.16 49.95 -13.04
CA THR A 183 -3.61 49.19 -14.18
C THR A 183 -2.74 50.04 -15.10
N TRP A 184 -2.93 51.37 -15.10
CA TRP A 184 -2.08 52.31 -15.84
C TRP A 184 -1.01 52.92 -14.94
N LEU A 185 -1.39 53.32 -13.73
CA LEU A 185 -0.47 53.96 -12.79
C LEU A 185 0.58 52.96 -12.26
N GLY A 186 0.20 51.70 -12.03
CA GLY A 186 1.08 50.65 -11.52
C GLY A 186 2.29 50.37 -12.41
N PRO A 187 2.10 50.02 -13.70
CA PRO A 187 3.22 49.80 -14.62
C PRO A 187 4.09 51.04 -14.83
N ILE A 188 3.50 52.24 -14.91
CA ILE A 188 4.27 53.50 -15.03
C ILE A 188 5.16 53.71 -13.81
N LEU A 189 4.63 53.46 -12.61
CA LEU A 189 5.36 53.55 -11.36
C LEU A 189 6.49 52.50 -11.29
N MET A 190 6.19 51.25 -11.65
CA MET A 190 7.16 50.15 -11.71
C MET A 190 8.31 50.44 -12.68
N MET A 191 8.03 51.02 -13.85
CA MET A 191 9.07 51.38 -14.83
C MET A 191 9.98 52.52 -14.35
N ARG A 192 9.46 53.49 -13.57
CA ARG A 192 10.24 54.67 -13.15
C ARG A 192 11.10 54.45 -11.92
N VAL A 193 10.58 53.73 -10.92
CA VAL A 193 11.25 53.55 -9.62
C VAL A 193 11.63 52.10 -9.33
N GLY A 194 11.30 51.18 -10.23
CA GLY A 194 11.54 49.74 -10.07
C GLY A 194 10.43 49.03 -9.29
N VAL A 195 10.23 47.76 -9.59
CA VAL A 195 9.09 46.96 -9.09
C VAL A 195 9.05 46.88 -7.56
N ILE A 196 10.19 46.68 -6.90
CA ILE A 196 10.25 46.53 -5.43
C ILE A 196 9.91 47.86 -4.73
N ARG A 197 10.45 48.99 -5.22
CA ARG A 197 10.18 50.31 -4.63
C ARG A 197 8.75 50.77 -4.91
N ALA A 198 8.23 50.47 -6.09
CA ALA A 198 6.83 50.70 -6.43
C ALA A 198 5.89 49.95 -5.47
N GLY A 199 6.19 48.68 -5.18
CA GLY A 199 5.46 47.89 -4.17
C GLY A 199 5.46 48.55 -2.79
N LEU A 200 6.63 48.94 -2.27
CA LEU A 200 6.74 49.59 -0.95
C LEU A 200 5.99 50.93 -0.87
N TRP A 201 6.05 51.74 -1.92
CA TRP A 201 5.29 52.98 -2.01
C TRP A 201 3.78 52.72 -2.00
N SER A 202 3.34 51.69 -2.72
CA SER A 202 1.95 51.28 -2.82
C SER A 202 1.38 50.83 -1.47
N THR A 203 2.12 50.02 -0.72
CA THR A 203 1.73 49.60 0.64
C THR A 203 1.70 50.79 1.61
N SER A 204 2.67 51.69 1.52
CA SER A 204 2.72 52.89 2.38
C SER A 204 1.53 53.81 2.14
N TRP A 205 1.17 53.99 0.86
CA TRP A 205 -0.03 54.74 0.46
C TRP A 205 -1.31 54.10 1.04
N GLN A 206 -1.43 52.78 0.92
CA GLN A 206 -2.58 52.05 1.43
C GLN A 206 -2.72 52.20 2.96
N ILE A 207 -1.62 52.03 3.70
CA ILE A 207 -1.60 52.19 5.17
C ILE A 207 -2.02 53.61 5.55
N PHE A 208 -1.52 54.63 4.85
CA PHE A 208 -1.89 56.02 5.11
C PHE A 208 -3.39 56.28 4.92
N CYS A 209 -3.98 55.78 3.83
CA CYS A 209 -5.40 55.93 3.56
C CYS A 209 -6.27 55.23 4.63
N ILE A 210 -5.91 54.00 5.00
CA ILE A 210 -6.67 53.24 5.99
C ILE A 210 -6.50 53.80 7.41
N ALA A 211 -5.30 54.17 7.82
CA ALA A 211 -5.06 54.78 9.13
C ALA A 211 -5.87 56.08 9.29
N THR A 212 -5.92 56.88 8.22
CA THR A 212 -6.74 58.10 8.18
C THR A 212 -8.23 57.78 8.30
N ALA A 213 -8.73 56.80 7.52
CA ALA A 213 -10.12 56.36 7.60
C ALA A 213 -10.51 55.84 8.99
N VAL A 214 -9.67 55.01 9.61
CA VAL A 214 -9.92 54.45 10.95
C VAL A 214 -9.89 55.56 12.00
N THR A 215 -8.93 56.49 11.92
CA THR A 215 -8.86 57.62 12.85
C THR A 215 -10.10 58.50 12.74
N LEU A 216 -10.53 58.83 11.52
CA LEU A 216 -11.77 59.58 11.29
C LEU A 216 -12.99 58.82 11.83
N PHE A 217 -13.05 57.51 11.60
CA PHE A 217 -14.14 56.66 12.06
C PHE A 217 -14.26 56.61 13.58
N LEU A 218 -13.14 56.57 14.31
CA LEU A 218 -13.12 56.48 15.77
C LEU A 218 -13.35 57.84 16.46
N VAL A 219 -12.91 58.93 15.83
CA VAL A 219 -12.99 60.28 16.42
C VAL A 219 -14.33 60.95 16.14
N VAL A 220 -14.91 60.74 14.95
CA VAL A 220 -16.15 61.40 14.55
C VAL A 220 -17.35 60.67 15.14
N ARG A 221 -18.08 61.33 16.05
CA ARG A 221 -19.26 60.73 16.70
C ARG A 221 -20.52 60.69 15.83
N GLN A 222 -20.55 61.39 14.70
CA GLN A 222 -21.68 61.34 13.77
C GLN A 222 -21.55 60.12 12.85
N PRO A 223 -22.45 59.13 12.92
CA PRO A 223 -22.27 57.83 12.28
C PRO A 223 -22.22 57.91 10.75
N PHE A 224 -22.98 58.83 10.14
CA PHE A 224 -22.99 59.01 8.68
C PHE A 224 -21.68 59.63 8.14
N ILE A 225 -21.12 60.60 8.86
CA ILE A 225 -19.84 61.24 8.47
C ILE A 225 -18.66 60.28 8.73
N ALA A 226 -18.70 59.55 9.84
CA ALA A 226 -17.73 58.51 10.13
C ALA A 226 -17.74 57.42 9.04
N ALA A 227 -18.93 56.95 8.63
CA ALA A 227 -19.08 55.98 7.54
C ALA A 227 -18.62 56.55 6.18
N SER A 228 -18.92 57.82 5.87
CA SER A 228 -18.43 58.49 4.65
C SER A 228 -16.90 58.57 4.60
N GLY A 229 -16.27 58.92 5.73
CA GLY A 229 -14.80 58.99 5.84
C GLY A 229 -14.15 57.62 5.71
N LEU A 230 -14.77 56.59 6.27
CA LEU A 230 -14.34 55.20 6.11
C LEU A 230 -14.42 54.76 4.65
N ILE A 231 -15.54 55.02 3.96
CA ILE A 231 -15.72 54.73 2.53
C ILE A 231 -14.62 55.39 1.68
N ALA A 232 -14.39 56.69 1.88
CA ALA A 232 -13.41 57.43 1.09
C ALA A 232 -11.99 56.90 1.26
N GLY A 233 -11.57 56.60 2.49
CA GLY A 233 -10.25 56.02 2.74
C GLY A 233 -10.12 54.58 2.25
N VAL A 234 -11.19 53.77 2.31
CA VAL A 234 -11.21 52.43 1.70
C VAL A 234 -11.04 52.52 0.19
N ILE A 235 -11.76 53.41 -0.50
CA ILE A 235 -11.61 53.60 -1.96
C ILE A 235 -10.19 54.05 -2.32
N GLY A 236 -9.64 55.05 -1.62
CA GLY A 236 -8.28 55.53 -1.87
C GLY A 236 -7.20 54.46 -1.62
N SER A 237 -7.44 53.56 -0.67
CA SER A 237 -6.54 52.44 -0.37
C SER A 237 -6.50 51.37 -1.47
N ARG A 238 -7.57 51.25 -2.28
CA ARG A 238 -7.69 50.21 -3.32
C ARG A 238 -6.66 50.39 -4.44
N LEU A 239 -6.32 51.63 -4.77
CA LEU A 239 -5.25 51.94 -5.72
C LEU A 239 -3.91 51.35 -5.24
N GLY A 240 -3.59 51.53 -3.96
CA GLY A 240 -2.38 50.97 -3.34
C GLY A 240 -2.39 49.44 -3.25
N LEU A 241 -3.57 48.84 -3.04
CA LEU A 241 -3.73 47.40 -3.00
C LEU A 241 -3.44 46.77 -4.38
N TRP A 242 -4.08 47.27 -5.44
CA TRP A 242 -3.95 46.69 -6.78
C TRP A 242 -2.58 46.95 -7.42
N VAL A 243 -1.96 48.11 -7.18
CA VAL A 243 -0.59 48.35 -7.65
C VAL A 243 0.42 47.45 -6.92
N PHE A 244 0.21 47.17 -5.63
CA PHE A 244 1.04 46.21 -4.89
C PHE A 244 0.87 44.78 -5.42
N ASP A 245 -0.37 44.36 -5.70
CA ASP A 245 -0.69 43.07 -6.29
C ASP A 245 0.05 42.87 -7.63
N LEU A 246 -0.01 43.85 -8.52
CA LEU A 246 0.73 43.83 -9.80
C LEU A 246 2.26 43.76 -9.62
N CYS A 247 2.81 44.42 -8.60
CA CYS A 247 4.24 44.36 -8.29
C CYS A 247 4.64 42.95 -7.82
N VAL A 248 3.90 42.35 -6.89
CA VAL A 248 4.18 41.00 -6.37
C VAL A 248 4.04 39.96 -7.47
N GLN A 249 2.98 40.04 -8.28
CA GLN A 249 2.80 39.12 -9.39
C GLN A 249 3.96 39.18 -10.39
N THR A 250 4.52 40.37 -10.64
CA THR A 250 5.66 40.54 -11.56
C THR A 250 6.94 39.98 -10.94
N ILE A 251 7.20 40.23 -9.64
CA ILE A 251 8.34 39.65 -8.91
C ILE A 251 8.31 38.12 -8.93
N VAL A 252 7.14 37.53 -8.66
CA VAL A 252 6.98 36.07 -8.64
C VAL A 252 7.18 35.47 -10.04
N GLN A 253 6.75 36.16 -11.09
CA GLN A 253 6.94 35.67 -12.46
C GLN A 253 8.40 35.75 -12.93
N GLU A 254 9.12 36.83 -12.64
CA GLU A 254 10.55 36.97 -12.96
C GLU A 254 11.40 35.91 -12.22
N ALA A 255 11.02 35.59 -10.98
CA ALA A 255 11.67 34.54 -10.19
C ALA A 255 11.46 33.13 -10.78
N ILE A 256 10.32 32.87 -11.40
CA ILE A 256 10.02 31.56 -12.02
C ILE A 256 10.66 31.44 -13.41
N ALA A 257 10.65 32.52 -14.21
CA ALA A 257 11.25 32.53 -15.55
C ALA A 257 12.76 32.26 -15.54
N SER A 258 13.48 32.74 -14.51
CA SER A 258 14.92 32.50 -14.33
C SER A 258 15.28 31.06 -13.92
N ARG A 259 14.29 30.21 -13.58
CA ARG A 259 14.47 28.82 -13.13
C ARG A 259 13.79 27.77 -14.00
N ALA A 260 13.15 28.16 -15.10
CA ALA A 260 12.34 27.29 -15.95
C ALA A 260 13.08 26.12 -16.64
N MET A 261 14.39 25.96 -16.45
CA MET A 261 15.13 24.78 -16.90
C MET A 261 15.13 23.61 -15.90
N ARG A 262 14.57 23.78 -14.69
CA ARG A 262 14.36 22.69 -13.71
C ARG A 262 13.15 22.99 -12.85
N LEU A 263 12.00 22.40 -13.16
CA LEU A 263 10.89 22.01 -12.25
C LEU A 263 9.56 22.00 -13.03
N SER A 264 9.26 20.90 -13.74
CA SER A 264 7.89 20.58 -14.15
C SER A 264 7.28 19.63 -13.11
N CYS A 265 7.01 20.12 -11.89
CA CYS A 265 6.19 19.36 -10.92
C CYS A 265 5.63 20.15 -9.71
N VAL A 266 5.93 21.44 -9.55
CA VAL A 266 5.54 22.17 -8.31
C VAL A 266 4.29 23.05 -8.47
N ASN A 267 3.76 23.24 -9.68
CA ASN A 267 2.72 24.26 -9.91
C ASN A 267 1.28 23.86 -9.55
N ASN A 268 1.01 22.65 -9.07
CA ASN A 268 -0.37 22.19 -8.84
C ASN A 268 -1.01 22.57 -7.49
N TRP A 269 -0.30 23.24 -6.57
CA TRP A 269 -0.81 23.48 -5.20
C TRP A 269 -0.83 24.94 -4.73
N LEU A 270 -0.29 25.90 -5.49
CA LEU A 270 -0.06 27.25 -4.98
C LEU A 270 -1.27 28.21 -5.04
N LEU A 271 -2.39 27.81 -5.64
CA LEU A 271 -3.61 28.64 -5.70
C LEU A 271 -4.90 27.91 -5.27
N LEU A 272 -4.86 26.62 -4.98
CA LEU A 272 -6.04 25.80 -4.63
C LEU A 272 -6.27 25.66 -3.11
N GLY A 273 -5.52 26.39 -2.28
CA GLY A 273 -5.48 26.15 -0.84
C GLY A 273 -6.53 26.82 0.04
N LEU A 274 -7.42 27.69 -0.46
CA LEU A 274 -8.33 28.46 0.43
C LEU A 274 -9.76 28.72 -0.10
N GLY A 275 -10.28 27.95 -1.06
CA GLY A 275 -11.69 28.07 -1.41
C GLY A 275 -12.24 26.91 -2.22
N PHE A 276 -13.26 26.24 -1.65
CA PHE A 276 -14.18 25.27 -2.25
C PHE A 276 -13.73 23.80 -2.34
N ALA A 277 -14.20 23.03 -1.36
CA ALA A 277 -14.56 21.62 -1.52
C ALA A 277 -16.05 21.48 -1.20
N ILE A 278 -16.85 20.87 -2.09
CA ILE A 278 -18.10 20.11 -1.87
C ILE A 278 -18.63 19.66 -3.25
N LEU A 279 -18.91 18.35 -3.39
CA LEU A 279 -19.58 17.61 -4.50
C LEU A 279 -18.74 17.49 -5.79
N GLU A 280 -18.63 16.36 -6.50
CA GLU A 280 -19.56 15.27 -6.78
C GLU A 280 -18.77 14.09 -7.41
N GLY A 281 -19.28 12.86 -7.29
CA GLY A 281 -18.80 11.69 -8.03
C GLY A 281 -19.65 11.41 -9.27
N SER A 282 -19.04 10.84 -10.31
CA SER A 282 -19.74 10.06 -11.34
C SER A 282 -18.74 9.29 -12.22
N ALA A 283 -19.13 8.07 -12.57
CA ALA A 283 -18.44 7.05 -13.35
C ALA A 283 -18.16 7.44 -14.82
N ALA A 284 -17.19 6.74 -15.42
CA ALA A 284 -16.85 6.81 -16.84
C ALA A 284 -17.27 5.50 -17.57
N PRO A 285 -17.72 5.54 -18.84
CA PRO A 285 -17.85 4.37 -19.71
C PRO A 285 -16.58 4.16 -20.58
N PRO A 286 -16.40 2.98 -21.20
CA PRO A 286 -15.13 2.55 -21.78
C PRO A 286 -14.86 3.16 -23.16
N ALA A 287 -13.58 3.25 -23.52
CA ALA A 287 -13.10 3.70 -24.82
C ALA A 287 -12.96 2.51 -25.79
N GLU A 288 -13.39 2.72 -27.04
CA GLU A 288 -13.21 1.81 -28.18
C GLU A 288 -11.75 1.77 -28.68
N ASP A 289 -11.37 0.59 -29.18
CA ASP A 289 -10.08 0.25 -29.77
C ASP A 289 -9.73 1.07 -31.02
N ILE A 290 -8.47 1.53 -31.10
CA ILE A 290 -7.85 1.97 -32.35
C ILE A 290 -6.59 1.14 -32.59
N ASP A 291 -6.65 0.36 -33.67
CA ASP A 291 -5.59 -0.45 -34.25
C ASP A 291 -4.45 0.42 -34.80
N LEU A 292 -3.23 0.26 -34.29
CA LEU A 292 -2.03 0.91 -34.83
C LEU A 292 -0.87 -0.07 -34.92
N ALA A 293 -0.64 -0.49 -36.16
CA ALA A 293 0.62 -0.85 -36.83
C ALA A 293 1.84 -1.30 -35.99
N GLN A 294 2.35 -2.47 -36.39
CA GLN A 294 3.49 -3.20 -35.81
C GLN A 294 4.78 -2.37 -35.64
N PRO A 295 5.56 -2.57 -34.55
CA PRO A 295 6.93 -2.10 -34.45
C PRO A 295 7.97 -3.21 -34.68
N GLY A 296 9.06 -2.84 -35.35
CA GLY A 296 10.23 -3.69 -35.64
C GLY A 296 11.08 -4.08 -34.40
N PRO A 297 12.19 -4.79 -34.62
CA PRO A 297 12.86 -5.58 -33.58
C PRO A 297 13.57 -4.72 -32.52
N ALA A 298 13.61 -5.28 -31.30
CA ALA A 298 14.16 -4.70 -30.09
C ALA A 298 15.60 -4.21 -30.25
N HIS A 299 15.85 -2.96 -29.87
CA HIS A 299 17.21 -2.46 -29.68
C HIS A 299 17.69 -2.78 -28.26
N ASP A 300 18.83 -3.47 -28.19
CA ASP A 300 19.57 -3.83 -26.99
C ASP A 300 19.91 -2.60 -26.13
N VAL A 301 19.68 -2.73 -24.81
CA VAL A 301 20.16 -1.77 -23.80
C VAL A 301 21.67 -1.99 -23.59
N PRO A 302 22.51 -0.94 -23.57
CA PRO A 302 23.97 -1.08 -23.42
C PRO A 302 24.36 -1.77 -22.11
N GLN A 303 25.31 -2.72 -22.18
CA GLN A 303 25.77 -3.58 -21.09
C GLN A 303 26.63 -2.90 -19.99
N ASP A 304 26.87 -1.59 -20.05
CA ASP A 304 27.78 -0.87 -19.14
C ASP A 304 27.07 0.23 -18.34
N ILE A 305 26.12 -0.14 -17.48
CA ILE A 305 25.50 0.79 -16.52
C ILE A 305 26.03 0.51 -15.11
N ASN A 306 26.53 1.53 -14.42
CA ASN A 306 27.01 1.42 -13.04
C ASN A 306 25.86 0.95 -12.12
N PRO A 307 25.99 -0.22 -11.45
CA PRO A 307 24.92 -0.81 -10.64
C PRO A 307 24.42 0.11 -9.52
N GLU A 308 25.31 0.89 -8.90
CA GLU A 308 24.97 1.76 -7.77
C GLU A 308 24.05 2.93 -8.17
N THR A 309 24.12 3.37 -9.43
CA THR A 309 23.29 4.47 -9.93
C THR A 309 21.86 4.02 -10.22
N PHE A 310 21.63 2.72 -10.42
CA PHE A 310 20.33 2.15 -10.78
C PHE A 310 19.48 1.80 -9.56
N VAL A 311 20.08 1.44 -8.42
CA VAL A 311 19.35 1.09 -7.18
C VAL A 311 18.48 2.26 -6.68
N GLY A 312 18.97 3.51 -6.81
CA GLY A 312 18.20 4.70 -6.47
C GLY A 312 17.06 5.05 -7.46
N ALA A 313 16.99 4.37 -8.61
CA ALA A 313 15.97 4.55 -9.64
C ALA A 313 14.92 3.43 -9.64
N CYS A 314 15.05 2.45 -8.74
CA CYS A 314 14.09 1.35 -8.63
C CYS A 314 12.75 1.85 -8.09
N PRO A 315 11.62 1.59 -8.79
CA PRO A 315 10.31 1.98 -8.30
C PRO A 315 9.91 1.15 -7.07
N GLU A 316 9.07 1.73 -6.21
CA GLU A 316 8.41 0.99 -5.14
C GLU A 316 7.54 -0.12 -5.74
N TYR A 317 7.80 -1.37 -5.37
CA TYR A 317 7.21 -2.52 -6.06
C TYR A 317 5.68 -2.58 -5.91
N ALA A 318 5.11 -2.12 -4.78
CA ALA A 318 3.66 -2.04 -4.61
C ALA A 318 2.99 -1.17 -5.71
N GLN A 319 3.62 -0.06 -6.07
CA GLN A 319 3.14 0.81 -7.15
C GLN A 319 3.39 0.18 -8.51
N TYR A 320 4.57 -0.43 -8.70
CA TYR A 320 4.90 -1.17 -9.91
C TYR A 320 3.82 -2.25 -10.19
N ALA A 321 3.57 -3.16 -9.25
CA ALA A 321 2.62 -4.25 -9.41
C ALA A 321 1.16 -3.81 -9.73
N SER A 322 0.80 -2.56 -9.44
CA SER A 322 -0.51 -1.99 -9.80
C SER A 322 -0.65 -1.53 -11.26
N HIS A 323 0.41 -1.62 -12.08
CA HIS A 323 0.41 -1.19 -13.47
C HIS A 323 0.81 -2.30 -14.44
N LYS A 324 0.33 -2.20 -15.68
CA LYS A 324 0.64 -3.14 -16.76
C LYS A 324 1.97 -2.74 -17.42
N HIS A 325 2.90 -3.69 -17.53
CA HIS A 325 4.19 -3.47 -18.18
C HIS A 325 4.42 -4.44 -19.34
N ARG A 326 5.08 -3.92 -20.38
CA ARG A 326 5.58 -4.73 -21.50
C ARG A 326 6.86 -5.47 -21.09
N PRO A 327 7.19 -6.61 -21.72
CA PRO A 327 6.42 -7.29 -22.76
C PRO A 327 5.16 -7.99 -22.22
N TYR A 328 4.08 -7.97 -23.00
CA TYR A 328 2.88 -8.76 -22.69
C TYR A 328 3.08 -10.23 -23.06
N SER A 329 2.32 -11.15 -22.46
CA SER A 329 2.23 -12.53 -22.96
C SER A 329 1.56 -12.58 -24.33
N GLU A 330 1.84 -13.64 -25.07
CA GLU A 330 1.27 -13.90 -26.41
C GLU A 330 -0.10 -14.59 -26.36
N GLY A 331 -0.63 -14.84 -25.15
CA GLY A 331 -1.94 -15.44 -24.94
C GLY A 331 -3.09 -14.42 -25.05
N PRO A 332 -4.34 -14.91 -25.06
CA PRO A 332 -5.53 -14.07 -25.26
C PRO A 332 -5.72 -12.99 -24.18
N LEU A 333 -5.20 -13.17 -22.97
CA LEU A 333 -5.32 -12.19 -21.89
C LEU A 333 -4.23 -11.10 -21.96
N ALA A 334 -3.17 -11.31 -22.74
CA ALA A 334 -2.04 -10.37 -22.89
C ALA A 334 -1.52 -9.84 -21.54
N LEU A 335 -1.26 -10.76 -20.61
CA LEU A 335 -0.85 -10.47 -19.24
C LEU A 335 0.50 -9.73 -19.19
N PRO A 336 0.65 -8.74 -18.30
CA PRO A 336 1.86 -7.93 -18.20
C PRO A 336 3.03 -8.70 -17.56
N PHE A 337 4.24 -8.23 -17.86
CA PHE A 337 5.44 -8.61 -17.12
C PHE A 337 5.49 -7.86 -15.78
N GLN A 338 5.80 -8.57 -14.69
CA GLN A 338 5.78 -8.00 -13.34
C GLN A 338 7.05 -8.25 -12.54
N ARG A 339 8.11 -8.82 -13.12
CA ARG A 339 9.38 -8.90 -12.40
C ARG A 339 10.07 -7.53 -12.41
N PRO A 340 10.66 -7.09 -11.29
CA PRO A 340 11.52 -5.91 -11.29
C PRO A 340 12.66 -6.07 -12.29
N HIS A 341 13.17 -4.92 -12.76
CA HIS A 341 14.43 -4.89 -13.50
C HIS A 341 15.53 -5.61 -12.70
N ALA A 342 16.47 -6.27 -13.38
CA ALA A 342 17.46 -7.15 -12.73
C ALA A 342 18.23 -6.47 -11.58
N TYR A 343 18.58 -5.19 -11.72
CA TYR A 343 19.25 -4.39 -10.68
C TYR A 343 18.36 -3.98 -9.49
N CYS A 344 17.04 -4.14 -9.61
CA CYS A 344 16.06 -3.81 -8.57
C CYS A 344 15.60 -5.04 -7.79
N ARG A 345 16.08 -6.24 -8.14
CA ARG A 345 15.74 -7.48 -7.43
C ARG A 345 16.45 -7.53 -6.10
N THR A 346 15.72 -7.83 -5.04
CA THR A 346 16.25 -7.84 -3.67
C THR A 346 17.19 -9.01 -3.38
N PHE A 347 17.00 -10.12 -4.08
CA PHE A 347 17.85 -11.31 -4.05
C PHE A 347 17.81 -11.96 -5.44
N SER A 348 18.92 -12.54 -5.87
CA SER A 348 19.01 -13.20 -7.17
C SER A 348 19.62 -14.59 -7.02
N SER A 349 19.02 -15.58 -7.68
CA SER A 349 19.58 -16.93 -7.77
C SER A 349 19.48 -17.44 -9.21
N PRO A 350 20.62 -17.85 -9.82
CA PRO A 350 20.61 -18.46 -11.14
C PRO A 350 19.77 -19.75 -11.23
N ALA A 351 19.56 -20.45 -10.12
CA ALA A 351 18.72 -21.64 -10.09
C ALA A 351 17.23 -21.29 -10.24
N VAL A 352 16.79 -20.17 -9.66
CA VAL A 352 15.42 -19.68 -9.84
C VAL A 352 15.17 -19.33 -11.31
N ASP A 353 16.07 -18.55 -11.94
CA ASP A 353 15.93 -18.19 -13.36
C ASP A 353 15.98 -19.42 -14.29
N ARG A 354 16.72 -20.47 -13.92
CA ARG A 354 16.74 -21.75 -14.65
C ARG A 354 15.38 -22.45 -14.60
N VAL A 355 14.79 -22.59 -13.41
CA VAL A 355 13.46 -23.21 -13.25
C VAL A 355 12.41 -22.45 -14.04
N ILE A 356 12.44 -21.10 -13.99
CA ILE A 356 11.53 -20.27 -14.80
C ILE A 356 11.64 -20.64 -16.27
N LYS A 357 12.86 -20.66 -16.82
CA LYS A 357 13.08 -20.99 -18.23
C LYS A 357 12.64 -22.41 -18.58
N GLU A 358 12.99 -23.40 -17.76
CA GLU A 358 12.68 -24.81 -18.00
C GLU A 358 11.18 -25.10 -17.94
N VAL A 359 10.46 -24.50 -16.98
CA VAL A 359 9.00 -24.70 -16.84
C VAL A 359 8.25 -23.92 -17.91
N THR A 360 8.50 -22.61 -18.06
CA THR A 360 7.73 -21.75 -18.99
C THR A 360 7.90 -22.16 -20.46
N SER A 361 9.10 -22.62 -20.87
CA SER A 361 9.35 -23.08 -22.24
C SER A 361 8.57 -24.34 -22.63
N ARG A 362 8.03 -25.07 -21.65
CA ARG A 362 7.26 -26.30 -21.84
C ARG A 362 5.75 -26.08 -21.72
N MET A 363 5.33 -24.94 -21.17
CA MET A 363 3.92 -24.64 -20.92
C MET A 363 3.16 -24.38 -22.23
N ARG A 364 1.97 -24.98 -22.35
CA ARG A 364 1.06 -24.78 -23.48
C ARG A 364 0.47 -23.38 -23.51
N ASP A 365 0.12 -22.84 -22.33
CA ASP A 365 -0.60 -21.58 -22.20
C ASP A 365 0.38 -20.43 -21.88
N PRO A 366 0.58 -19.48 -22.81
CA PRO A 366 1.49 -18.36 -22.61
C PRO A 366 1.07 -17.40 -21.48
N ASP A 367 -0.23 -17.26 -21.19
CA ASP A 367 -0.73 -16.41 -20.10
C ASP A 367 -0.44 -17.08 -18.76
N LEU A 368 -0.71 -18.39 -18.64
CA LEU A 368 -0.36 -19.13 -17.43
C LEU A 368 1.16 -19.15 -17.19
N ALA A 369 1.94 -19.29 -18.26
CA ALA A 369 3.40 -19.19 -18.21
C ALA A 369 3.87 -17.81 -17.72
N ARG A 370 3.21 -16.73 -18.14
CA ARG A 370 3.51 -15.37 -17.68
C ARG A 370 3.24 -15.19 -16.20
N ILE A 371 2.13 -15.71 -15.67
CA ILE A 371 1.85 -15.66 -14.23
C ILE A 371 2.94 -16.44 -13.49
N PHE A 372 3.32 -17.63 -13.96
CA PHE A 372 4.39 -18.41 -13.31
C PHE A 372 5.74 -17.68 -13.32
N GLU A 373 6.11 -17.07 -14.44
CA GLU A 373 7.33 -16.27 -14.57
C GLU A 373 7.35 -15.09 -13.60
N ASN A 374 6.21 -14.44 -13.38
CA ASN A 374 6.09 -13.32 -12.45
C ASN A 374 6.02 -13.77 -10.98
N ALA A 375 5.27 -14.84 -10.70
CA ALA A 375 4.92 -15.28 -9.35
C ALA A 375 6.01 -16.13 -8.68
N PHE A 376 6.63 -17.08 -9.41
CA PHE A 376 7.63 -17.96 -8.83
C PHE A 376 8.84 -17.23 -8.23
N PRO A 377 9.44 -16.20 -8.86
CA PRO A 377 10.53 -15.44 -8.25
C PRO A 377 10.07 -14.27 -7.37
N ASN A 378 8.77 -14.01 -7.22
CA ASN A 378 8.28 -12.76 -6.62
C ASN A 378 8.87 -12.50 -5.22
N THR A 379 8.96 -13.53 -4.37
CA THR A 379 9.59 -13.43 -3.05
C THR A 379 11.06 -13.01 -3.14
N VAL A 380 11.90 -13.74 -3.88
CA VAL A 380 13.33 -13.39 -3.98
C VAL A 380 13.56 -12.05 -4.68
N ASP A 381 12.74 -11.73 -5.68
CA ASP A 381 12.84 -10.48 -6.43
C ASP A 381 12.44 -9.26 -5.59
N THR A 382 11.56 -9.40 -4.59
CA THR A 382 10.90 -8.22 -3.97
C THR A 382 10.83 -8.16 -2.45
N THR A 383 10.88 -9.30 -1.74
CA THR A 383 10.58 -9.35 -0.29
C THR A 383 11.77 -9.63 0.61
N VAL A 384 12.93 -10.01 0.07
CA VAL A 384 14.15 -10.24 0.85
C VAL A 384 14.77 -8.90 1.23
N ARG A 385 14.28 -8.26 2.29
CA ARG A 385 14.69 -6.89 2.67
C ARG A 385 16.06 -6.84 3.33
N TRP A 386 16.48 -7.91 3.97
CA TRP A 386 17.82 -8.02 4.54
C TRP A 386 18.27 -9.48 4.52
N HIS A 387 19.51 -9.71 4.10
CA HIS A 387 20.14 -11.02 4.13
C HIS A 387 21.64 -10.88 4.40
N VAL A 388 22.18 -11.71 5.29
CA VAL A 388 23.61 -11.86 5.52
C VAL A 388 23.97 -13.33 5.60
N ASP A 389 25.16 -13.68 5.12
CA ASP A 389 25.65 -15.06 5.07
C ASP A 389 26.27 -15.58 6.37
N GLY A 390 26.48 -14.67 7.33
CA GLY A 390 27.13 -14.92 8.61
C GLY A 390 28.61 -14.54 8.69
N VAL A 391 29.23 -14.11 7.59
CA VAL A 391 30.63 -13.61 7.58
C VAL A 391 30.66 -12.11 7.90
N ASN A 392 29.69 -11.35 7.37
CA ASN A 392 29.54 -9.92 7.62
C ASN A 392 28.40 -9.66 8.63
N THR A 393 28.61 -9.95 9.92
CA THR A 393 27.58 -9.65 10.93
C THR A 393 27.60 -8.17 11.28
N HIS A 394 26.53 -7.44 10.94
CA HIS A 394 26.33 -6.05 11.41
C HIS A 394 25.83 -5.95 12.87
N ALA A 395 25.65 -7.10 13.53
CA ALA A 395 25.20 -7.19 14.92
C ALA A 395 26.34 -6.87 15.90
N SER A 396 26.04 -6.02 16.90
CA SER A 396 26.98 -5.78 18.00
C SER A 396 27.03 -6.98 18.94
N LYS A 397 28.23 -7.41 19.32
CA LYS A 397 28.38 -8.48 20.33
C LYS A 397 27.83 -8.01 21.67
N THR A 398 26.83 -8.74 22.17
CA THR A 398 26.28 -8.54 23.51
C THR A 398 27.14 -9.20 24.59
N LYS A 399 27.13 -8.62 25.79
CA LYS A 399 27.74 -9.22 26.99
C LYS A 399 26.71 -9.93 27.88
N LEU A 400 25.41 -9.82 27.55
CA LEU A 400 24.33 -10.43 28.31
C LEU A 400 24.28 -11.93 28.02
N VAL A 401 24.29 -12.75 29.08
CA VAL A 401 24.28 -14.23 28.96
C VAL A 401 23.06 -14.73 28.18
N ARG A 402 21.89 -14.11 28.37
CA ARG A 402 20.65 -14.45 27.65
C ARG A 402 20.71 -14.21 26.14
N ASP A 403 21.56 -13.29 25.70
CA ASP A 403 21.67 -12.88 24.30
C ASP A 403 22.90 -13.51 23.61
N LEU A 404 23.62 -14.42 24.29
CA LEU A 404 24.73 -15.15 23.67
C LEU A 404 24.24 -15.94 22.46
N GLY A 405 24.95 -15.81 21.33
CA GLY A 405 24.58 -16.43 20.07
C GLY A 405 23.58 -15.63 19.23
N LYS A 406 23.00 -14.54 19.76
CA LYS A 406 21.93 -13.79 19.09
C LYS A 406 22.46 -13.15 17.80
N TRP A 407 21.75 -13.35 16.69
CA TRP A 407 22.13 -12.89 15.35
C TRP A 407 23.46 -13.45 14.81
N GLU A 408 23.93 -14.60 15.32
CA GLU A 408 25.07 -15.30 14.75
C GLU A 408 24.67 -16.11 13.49
N GLY A 409 25.62 -16.28 12.57
CA GLY A 409 25.42 -17.03 11.33
C GLY A 409 24.58 -16.28 10.30
N ALA A 410 24.08 -17.01 9.31
CA ALA A 410 23.22 -16.45 8.28
C ALA A 410 21.92 -15.93 8.91
N GLN A 411 21.40 -14.81 8.40
CA GLN A 411 20.15 -14.19 8.83
C GLN A 411 19.41 -13.64 7.60
N SER A 412 18.09 -13.77 7.56
CA SER A 412 17.26 -13.31 6.44
C SER A 412 15.94 -12.77 6.97
N PHE A 413 15.62 -11.54 6.61
CA PHE A 413 14.35 -10.90 6.93
C PHE A 413 13.50 -10.79 5.67
N ILE A 414 12.36 -11.46 5.68
CA ILE A 414 11.50 -11.66 4.52
C ILE A 414 10.13 -11.08 4.82
N VAL A 415 9.76 -10.03 4.10
CA VAL A 415 8.49 -9.33 4.33
C VAL A 415 7.34 -9.93 3.54
N THR A 416 6.11 -9.69 3.97
CA THR A 416 4.90 -10.23 3.31
C THR A 416 4.66 -9.64 1.92
N GLY A 417 5.16 -8.43 1.70
CA GLY A 417 5.05 -7.70 0.43
C GLY A 417 4.93 -6.20 0.69
N ASP A 418 3.74 -5.68 0.44
CA ASP A 418 3.33 -4.28 0.63
C ASP A 418 3.51 -3.73 2.06
N ILE A 419 3.70 -4.62 3.05
CA ILE A 419 3.99 -4.29 4.44
C ILE A 419 5.44 -4.67 4.77
N ASN A 420 6.23 -3.71 5.27
CA ASN A 420 7.62 -3.96 5.70
C ASN A 420 7.69 -4.58 7.11
N ALA A 421 7.06 -5.74 7.28
CA ALA A 421 7.13 -6.58 8.46
C ALA A 421 7.11 -8.06 8.05
N GLU A 422 7.67 -8.93 8.89
CA GLU A 422 7.75 -10.36 8.64
C GLU A 422 6.73 -11.11 9.49
N TRP A 423 5.79 -11.79 8.84
CA TRP A 423 4.98 -12.82 9.47
C TRP A 423 5.71 -14.16 9.40
N LEU A 424 5.72 -14.91 10.50
CA LEU A 424 6.35 -16.24 10.53
C LEU A 424 5.68 -17.19 9.54
N ARG A 425 4.35 -17.10 9.41
CA ARG A 425 3.54 -17.86 8.43
C ARG A 425 3.93 -17.50 7.00
N ASP A 426 3.87 -16.21 6.65
CA ASP A 426 4.08 -15.73 5.29
C ASP A 426 5.51 -16.04 4.83
N SER A 427 6.53 -15.70 5.63
CA SER A 427 7.93 -15.93 5.22
C SER A 427 8.24 -17.41 5.01
N THR A 428 7.65 -18.30 5.81
CA THR A 428 7.75 -19.75 5.60
C THR A 428 7.08 -20.20 4.30
N ASN A 429 5.83 -19.79 4.05
CA ASN A 429 5.12 -20.18 2.83
C ASN A 429 5.72 -19.55 1.57
N GLN A 430 6.29 -18.36 1.69
CA GLN A 430 6.99 -17.64 0.63
C GLN A 430 8.31 -18.31 0.22
N LEU A 431 8.91 -19.14 1.09
CA LEU A 431 10.15 -19.85 0.80
C LEU A 431 9.93 -21.32 0.38
N ALA A 432 8.73 -21.86 0.59
CA ALA A 432 8.42 -23.28 0.38
C ALA A 432 8.79 -23.78 -1.03
N GLN A 433 8.49 -23.02 -2.09
CA GLN A 433 8.79 -23.39 -3.47
C GLN A 433 10.29 -23.42 -3.82
N TYR A 434 11.17 -22.84 -2.98
CA TYR A 434 12.62 -22.83 -3.22
C TYR A 434 13.36 -23.93 -2.44
N GLN A 435 12.69 -24.61 -1.51
CA GLN A 435 13.32 -25.61 -0.62
C GLN A 435 14.03 -26.72 -1.39
N ALA A 436 13.42 -27.22 -2.47
CA ALA A 436 14.02 -28.27 -3.31
C ALA A 436 15.31 -27.81 -4.03
N LEU A 437 15.45 -26.51 -4.31
CA LEU A 437 16.65 -25.93 -4.92
C LEU A 437 17.79 -25.73 -3.93
N ALA A 438 17.49 -25.62 -2.63
CA ALA A 438 18.49 -25.36 -1.59
C ALA A 438 19.61 -26.40 -1.56
N LYS A 439 19.33 -27.65 -1.95
CA LYS A 439 20.34 -28.71 -2.01
C LYS A 439 21.45 -28.43 -3.04
N THR A 440 21.08 -27.82 -4.17
CA THR A 440 21.98 -27.57 -5.31
C THR A 440 22.44 -26.12 -5.41
N SER A 441 21.82 -25.22 -4.65
CA SER A 441 22.04 -23.77 -4.71
C SER A 441 22.45 -23.23 -3.35
N PRO A 442 23.77 -23.09 -3.09
CA PRO A 442 24.28 -22.62 -1.81
C PRO A 442 23.72 -21.27 -1.38
N GLU A 443 23.47 -20.36 -2.32
CA GLU A 443 22.89 -19.04 -2.05
C GLU A 443 21.45 -19.14 -1.53
N LEU A 444 20.61 -19.99 -2.12
CA LEU A 444 19.25 -20.24 -1.63
C LEU A 444 19.26 -21.01 -0.30
N SER A 445 20.16 -21.98 -0.17
CA SER A 445 20.35 -22.70 1.09
C SER A 445 20.70 -21.75 2.23
N ASN A 446 21.59 -20.79 1.97
CA ASN A 446 22.01 -19.79 2.94
C ASN A 446 20.89 -18.80 3.26
N LEU A 447 20.11 -18.36 2.26
CA LEU A 447 18.92 -17.53 2.45
C LEU A 447 17.91 -18.22 3.38
N ILE A 448 17.56 -19.48 3.13
CA ILE A 448 16.57 -20.23 3.93
C ILE A 448 17.12 -20.54 5.32
N LEU A 449 18.39 -20.93 5.44
CA LEU A 449 19.06 -21.07 6.74
C LEU A 449 19.01 -19.78 7.55
N GLY A 450 19.22 -18.64 6.87
CA GLY A 450 19.10 -17.32 7.48
C GLY A 450 17.69 -17.01 7.97
N ALA A 451 16.67 -17.39 7.21
CA ALA A 451 15.27 -17.21 7.62
C ALA A 451 14.94 -18.06 8.86
N ILE A 452 15.40 -19.32 8.92
CA ILE A 452 15.22 -20.17 10.11
C ILE A 452 15.86 -19.54 11.34
N ASN A 453 17.09 -19.03 11.22
CA ASN A 453 17.79 -18.40 12.33
C ASN A 453 17.12 -17.10 12.77
N THR A 454 16.60 -16.30 11.83
CA THR A 454 15.87 -15.06 12.13
C THR A 454 14.54 -15.35 12.82
N GLN A 455 13.75 -16.30 12.32
CA GLN A 455 12.52 -16.74 12.98
C GLN A 455 12.79 -17.34 14.38
N ALA A 456 13.91 -18.03 14.59
CA ALA A 456 14.27 -18.52 15.91
C ALA A 456 14.43 -17.37 16.93
N GLU A 457 15.04 -16.24 16.55
CA GLU A 457 15.14 -15.08 17.44
C GLU A 457 13.77 -14.44 17.72
N PHE A 458 12.91 -14.36 16.71
CA PHE A 458 11.55 -13.86 16.87
C PHE A 458 10.71 -14.70 17.85
N VAL A 459 10.79 -16.03 17.73
CA VAL A 459 10.13 -16.97 18.67
C VAL A 459 10.70 -16.82 20.08
N ILE A 460 12.02 -16.63 20.25
CA ILE A 460 12.62 -16.43 21.58
C ILE A 460 12.15 -15.13 22.22
N GLU A 461 12.08 -14.05 21.45
CA GLU A 461 11.74 -12.71 21.94
C GLU A 461 10.26 -12.58 22.29
N SER A 462 9.37 -13.06 21.43
CA SER A 462 7.92 -12.88 21.62
C SER A 462 7.11 -14.00 20.94
N PRO A 463 7.03 -15.18 21.58
CA PRO A 463 6.44 -16.39 20.96
C PRO A 463 4.92 -16.35 20.76
N TYR A 464 4.25 -15.33 21.31
CA TYR A 464 2.81 -15.12 21.14
C TYR A 464 2.49 -14.18 19.97
N CYS A 465 3.48 -13.62 19.30
CA CYS A 465 3.26 -12.63 18.25
C CYS A 465 3.41 -13.25 16.86
N ASN A 466 2.53 -12.87 15.93
CA ASN A 466 2.51 -13.32 14.54
C ASN A 466 3.51 -12.57 13.65
N ALA A 467 3.74 -11.27 13.91
CA ALA A 467 4.47 -10.37 13.01
C ALA A 467 5.60 -9.58 13.69
N PHE A 468 6.73 -9.44 13.01
CA PHE A 468 7.96 -8.87 13.55
C PHE A 468 8.52 -7.73 12.69
N GLN A 469 9.13 -6.77 13.39
CA GLN A 469 9.85 -5.63 12.81
C GLN A 469 11.18 -6.09 12.20
N PRO A 470 11.79 -5.26 11.33
CA PRO A 470 13.13 -5.53 10.84
C PRO A 470 14.13 -5.76 11.98
N PRO A 471 14.94 -6.82 11.93
CA PRO A 471 15.96 -7.10 12.94
C PRO A 471 16.85 -5.89 13.18
N SER A 472 17.19 -5.59 14.43
CA SER A 472 18.05 -4.44 14.75
C SER A 472 19.39 -4.40 13.97
N PRO A 473 20.06 -5.53 13.64
CA PRO A 473 21.26 -5.50 12.81
C PRO A 473 21.03 -5.09 11.35
N SER A 474 19.80 -5.19 10.84
CA SER A 474 19.46 -4.80 9.47
C SER A 474 19.55 -3.28 9.25
N ARG A 475 19.44 -2.48 10.32
CA ARG A 475 19.37 -1.00 10.30
C ARG A 475 18.20 -0.44 9.47
N LEU A 476 17.27 -1.30 9.08
CA LEU A 476 16.00 -0.88 8.48
C LEU A 476 15.14 -0.23 9.56
N LYS A 477 14.31 0.74 9.15
CA LYS A 477 13.43 1.43 10.09
C LYS A 477 12.21 0.55 10.40
N PRO A 478 11.82 0.43 11.68
CA PRO A 478 10.54 -0.17 12.04
C PRO A 478 9.36 0.53 11.37
N THR A 479 8.30 -0.23 11.12
CA THR A 479 7.04 0.27 10.57
C THR A 479 6.01 0.34 11.69
N HIS A 480 5.33 1.48 11.85
CA HIS A 480 4.28 1.61 12.86
C HIS A 480 2.91 1.21 12.28
N MET A 481 2.22 0.29 12.96
CA MET A 481 0.86 -0.15 12.63
C MET A 481 -0.20 0.95 12.77
N GLY A 482 0.00 1.92 13.67
CA GLY A 482 -0.98 2.95 13.96
C GLY A 482 -2.16 2.48 14.84
N THR A 483 -2.04 1.31 15.47
CA THR A 483 -3.01 0.76 16.43
C THR A 483 -2.39 0.60 17.82
N ASP A 484 -3.18 0.91 18.85
CA ASP A 484 -2.79 0.73 20.26
C ASP A 484 -3.30 -0.63 20.76
N ASP A 485 -2.45 -1.65 20.70
CA ASP A 485 -2.76 -2.98 21.21
C ASP A 485 -2.38 -3.11 22.69
N ILE A 486 -3.27 -3.69 23.49
CA ILE A 486 -3.00 -4.03 24.88
C ILE A 486 -2.84 -5.54 24.95
N VAL A 487 -1.59 -5.98 25.14
CA VAL A 487 -1.22 -7.40 25.08
C VAL A 487 -0.51 -7.82 26.36
N HIS A 488 -0.80 -9.03 26.81
CA HIS A 488 -0.02 -9.71 27.83
C HIS A 488 0.39 -11.10 27.30
N PRO A 489 1.65 -11.54 27.48
CA PRO A 489 2.78 -10.78 28.01
C PRO A 489 3.09 -9.51 27.20
N VAL A 490 3.66 -8.50 27.87
CA VAL A 490 4.04 -7.25 27.20
C VAL A 490 5.17 -7.54 26.22
N TYR A 491 5.04 -7.07 24.99
CA TYR A 491 6.05 -7.20 23.95
C TYR A 491 6.79 -5.87 23.74
N GLU A 492 7.95 -5.93 23.08
CA GLU A 492 8.76 -4.78 22.71
C GLU A 492 8.36 -4.27 21.31
N PRO A 493 7.76 -3.06 21.17
CA PRO A 493 7.27 -2.57 19.88
C PRO A 493 8.36 -2.31 18.83
N SER A 494 9.63 -2.22 19.24
CA SER A 494 10.75 -2.14 18.30
C SER A 494 11.13 -3.50 17.68
N ILE A 495 10.61 -4.62 18.21
CA ILE A 495 10.85 -5.98 17.73
C ILE A 495 9.58 -6.56 17.10
N VAL A 496 8.42 -6.28 17.67
CA VAL A 496 7.13 -6.85 17.24
C VAL A 496 6.35 -5.81 16.44
N PHE A 497 5.83 -6.24 15.29
CA PHE A 497 4.95 -5.43 14.45
C PHE A 497 3.49 -5.58 14.89
N GLU A 498 3.06 -6.84 15.09
CA GLU A 498 1.73 -7.19 15.59
C GLU A 498 1.85 -8.42 16.49
N CYS A 499 1.05 -8.47 17.55
CA CYS A 499 1.09 -9.56 18.52
C CYS A 499 -0.22 -10.33 18.63
N LYS A 500 -0.78 -10.76 17.50
CA LYS A 500 -1.91 -11.71 17.47
C LYS A 500 -1.38 -13.13 17.61
N TYR A 501 -1.87 -13.86 18.63
CA TYR A 501 -1.41 -15.23 18.87
C TYR A 501 -2.12 -16.23 17.96
N GLU A 502 -1.32 -16.81 17.06
CA GLU A 502 -1.70 -17.78 16.05
C GLU A 502 -0.86 -19.03 16.22
N ILE A 503 -1.50 -20.17 16.47
CA ILE A 503 -0.78 -21.43 16.64
C ILE A 503 0.02 -21.81 15.38
N ASP A 504 -0.48 -21.44 14.20
CA ASP A 504 0.19 -21.69 12.93
C ASP A 504 1.46 -20.88 12.73
N SER A 505 1.62 -19.71 13.36
CA SER A 505 2.87 -18.95 13.33
C SER A 505 4.03 -19.73 13.95
N LEU A 506 3.77 -20.43 15.07
CA LEU A 506 4.75 -21.32 15.70
C LEU A 506 4.93 -22.62 14.90
N ALA A 507 3.86 -23.15 14.30
CA ALA A 507 3.97 -24.32 13.42
C ALA A 507 4.80 -24.00 12.17
N ALA A 508 4.70 -22.78 11.63
CA ALA A 508 5.44 -22.33 10.47
C ALA A 508 6.96 -22.30 10.72
N PHE A 509 7.40 -21.89 11.93
CA PHE A 509 8.81 -21.98 12.32
C PHE A 509 9.36 -23.40 12.28
N LEU A 510 8.61 -24.36 12.81
CA LEU A 510 8.97 -25.78 12.73
C LEU A 510 8.93 -26.27 11.28
N SER A 511 7.90 -25.89 10.51
CA SER A 511 7.74 -26.28 9.12
C SER A 511 8.90 -25.81 8.25
N LEU A 512 9.36 -24.56 8.40
CA LEU A 512 10.51 -24.03 7.66
C LEU A 512 11.77 -24.87 7.93
N SER A 513 12.00 -25.20 9.21
CA SER A 513 13.13 -26.02 9.65
C SER A 513 13.05 -27.46 9.09
N ASN A 514 11.86 -28.08 9.19
CA ASN A 514 11.61 -29.44 8.75
C ASN A 514 11.72 -29.57 7.22
N GLN A 515 11.18 -28.60 6.46
CA GLN A 515 11.27 -28.56 5.00
C GLN A 515 12.72 -28.39 4.52
N TYR A 516 13.49 -27.53 5.18
CA TYR A 516 14.90 -27.32 4.87
C TYR A 516 15.73 -28.58 5.11
N TYR A 517 15.56 -29.24 6.25
CA TYR A 517 16.24 -30.52 6.51
C TYR A 517 15.82 -31.61 5.53
N LYS A 518 14.51 -31.75 5.26
CA LYS A 518 14.00 -32.75 4.31
C LYS A 518 14.62 -32.57 2.91
N SER A 519 14.80 -31.32 2.48
CA SER A 519 15.30 -31.01 1.12
C SER A 519 16.82 -31.08 1.00
N THR A 520 17.55 -30.66 2.05
CA THR A 520 19.02 -30.51 2.00
C THR A 520 19.78 -31.60 2.77
N GLY A 521 19.16 -32.23 3.76
CA GLY A 521 19.82 -33.06 4.78
C GLY A 521 20.68 -32.25 5.78
N SER A 522 20.70 -30.92 5.69
CA SER A 522 21.54 -30.06 6.50
C SER A 522 20.92 -29.81 7.87
N SER A 523 21.68 -30.10 8.93
CA SER A 523 21.31 -29.80 10.33
C SER A 523 21.94 -28.50 10.84
N ALA A 524 22.44 -27.63 9.95
CA ALA A 524 23.20 -26.42 10.32
C ALA A 524 22.39 -25.42 11.17
N PHE A 525 21.06 -25.44 11.06
CA PHE A 525 20.16 -24.59 11.84
C PHE A 525 19.96 -25.05 13.28
N LEU A 526 20.37 -26.28 13.64
CA LEU A 526 20.25 -26.83 15.02
C LEU A 526 21.28 -26.18 15.96
N THR A 527 21.18 -24.87 16.10
CA THR A 527 22.00 -24.04 16.97
C THR A 527 21.44 -24.04 18.39
N LYS A 528 22.22 -23.56 19.36
CA LYS A 528 21.73 -23.37 20.74
C LYS A 528 20.49 -22.48 20.80
N ARG A 529 20.39 -21.50 19.90
CA ARG A 529 19.26 -20.58 19.85
C ARG A 529 18.03 -21.23 19.22
N TRP A 530 18.21 -22.07 18.20
CA TRP A 530 17.10 -22.89 17.70
C TRP A 530 16.51 -23.81 18.78
N TYR A 531 17.35 -24.47 19.59
CA TYR A 531 16.84 -25.27 20.71
C TYR A 531 16.13 -24.43 21.78
N LEU A 532 16.63 -23.21 22.05
CA LEU A 532 15.93 -22.28 22.94
C LEU A 532 14.57 -21.86 22.37
N ALA A 533 14.49 -21.58 21.07
CA ALA A 533 13.23 -21.28 20.39
C ALA A 533 12.25 -22.45 20.48
N LEU A 534 12.72 -23.69 20.30
CA LEU A 534 11.93 -24.90 20.48
C LEU A 534 11.42 -25.04 21.93
N GLU A 535 12.28 -24.84 22.93
CA GLU A 535 11.89 -24.88 24.35
C GLU A 535 10.83 -23.79 24.66
N THR A 536 10.99 -22.57 24.14
CA THR A 536 10.02 -21.48 24.27
C THR A 536 8.69 -21.79 23.60
N LEU A 537 8.71 -22.33 22.38
CA LEU A 537 7.52 -22.76 21.65
C LEU A 537 6.74 -23.82 22.45
N LEU A 538 7.43 -24.85 22.95
CA LEU A 538 6.79 -25.92 23.73
C LEU A 538 6.17 -25.40 25.03
N ALA A 539 6.83 -24.44 25.69
CA ALA A 539 6.26 -23.76 26.84
C ALA A 539 4.96 -23.03 26.49
N VAL A 540 4.88 -22.34 25.34
CA VAL A 540 3.62 -21.73 24.88
C VAL A 540 2.54 -22.78 24.65
N LEU A 541 2.85 -23.90 23.99
CA LEU A 541 1.87 -24.98 23.79
C LEU A 541 1.32 -25.50 25.12
N ASP A 542 2.18 -25.71 26.12
CA ASP A 542 1.76 -26.15 27.46
C ASP A 542 0.83 -25.17 28.16
N ARG A 543 1.07 -23.86 27.97
CA ARG A 543 0.21 -22.82 28.56
C ARG A 543 -1.12 -22.71 27.82
N GLN A 544 -1.10 -22.82 26.50
CA GLN A 544 -2.28 -22.68 25.66
C GLN A 544 -3.12 -23.97 25.56
N ALA A 545 -2.62 -25.10 26.07
CA ALA A 545 -3.38 -26.32 26.30
C ALA A 545 -4.31 -26.26 27.53
N GLN A 546 -4.14 -25.26 28.40
CA GLN A 546 -4.91 -25.17 29.64
C GLN A 546 -6.36 -24.75 29.36
N GLY A 547 -7.29 -25.44 30.03
CA GLY A 547 -8.71 -25.08 30.03
C GLY A 547 -8.95 -23.76 30.77
N THR A 548 -10.09 -23.14 30.50
CA THR A 548 -10.48 -21.87 31.17
C THR A 548 -10.83 -22.08 32.65
N PHE A 549 -11.28 -23.28 33.00
CA PHE A 549 -11.57 -23.66 34.36
C PHE A 549 -10.85 -24.97 34.70
N ASP A 550 -10.28 -25.02 35.90
CA ASP A 550 -9.65 -26.21 36.43
C ASP A 550 -10.66 -27.36 36.55
N ALA A 551 -10.21 -28.58 36.27
CA ALA A 551 -11.06 -29.76 36.17
C ALA A 551 -11.80 -30.07 37.47
N ASP A 552 -11.07 -30.02 38.59
CA ASP A 552 -11.57 -30.45 39.90
C ASP A 552 -12.21 -29.30 40.66
N SER A 553 -11.50 -28.18 40.77
CA SER A 553 -11.96 -27.03 41.58
C SER A 553 -12.98 -26.17 40.87
N LYS A 554 -13.15 -26.31 39.55
CA LYS A 554 -13.97 -25.44 38.67
C LYS A 554 -13.63 -23.96 38.76
N LYS A 555 -12.46 -23.63 39.33
CA LYS A 555 -11.99 -22.24 39.44
C LYS A 555 -11.42 -21.77 38.12
N PHE A 556 -11.60 -20.49 37.85
CA PHE A 556 -11.02 -19.84 36.69
C PHE A 556 -9.49 -19.92 36.71
N VAL A 557 -8.91 -20.39 35.61
CA VAL A 557 -7.46 -20.43 35.38
C VAL A 557 -7.11 -19.25 34.45
N PRO A 558 -6.33 -18.26 34.93
CA PRO A 558 -5.97 -17.13 34.08
C PRO A 558 -5.15 -17.58 32.86
N ASN A 559 -5.63 -17.26 31.66
CA ASN A 559 -4.81 -17.41 30.46
C ASN A 559 -3.63 -16.44 30.51
N GLU A 560 -2.44 -16.94 30.17
CA GLU A 560 -1.23 -16.12 30.10
C GLU A 560 -1.32 -15.12 28.95
N TYR A 561 -1.82 -15.52 27.77
CA TYR A 561 -2.02 -14.61 26.67
C TYR A 561 -3.33 -13.83 26.78
N LYS A 562 -3.25 -12.51 26.58
CA LYS A 562 -4.42 -11.63 26.42
C LYS A 562 -4.17 -10.61 25.34
N PHE A 563 -5.20 -10.24 24.60
CA PHE A 563 -5.13 -9.23 23.55
C PHE A 563 -6.40 -8.41 23.46
N THR A 564 -6.29 -7.09 23.53
CA THR A 564 -7.38 -6.17 23.20
C THR A 564 -6.90 -5.06 22.29
N ARG A 565 -7.73 -4.68 21.31
CA ARG A 565 -7.48 -3.62 20.33
C ARG A 565 -8.74 -2.80 20.20
N HIS A 566 -8.59 -1.48 20.10
CA HIS A 566 -9.73 -0.61 19.81
C HIS A 566 -10.05 -0.67 18.31
N ALA A 567 -11.00 -1.52 17.93
CA ALA A 567 -11.43 -1.71 16.55
C ALA A 567 -12.96 -1.69 16.41
N TRP A 568 -13.42 -1.37 15.20
CA TRP A 568 -14.85 -1.43 14.83
C TRP A 568 -15.28 -2.81 14.33
N THR A 569 -14.31 -3.66 13.97
CA THR A 569 -14.52 -5.02 13.49
C THR A 569 -14.35 -6.00 14.64
N GLY A 570 -15.33 -6.89 14.85
CA GLY A 570 -15.32 -7.85 15.96
C GLY A 570 -14.19 -8.88 15.90
N THR A 571 -13.65 -9.17 14.72
CA THR A 571 -12.54 -10.11 14.53
C THR A 571 -11.17 -9.53 14.90
N GLU A 572 -11.07 -8.21 15.06
CA GLU A 572 -9.82 -7.53 15.39
C GLU A 572 -9.52 -7.49 16.89
N THR A 573 -10.35 -8.13 17.72
CA THR A 573 -10.12 -8.19 19.17
C THR A 573 -10.73 -9.43 19.82
N LEU A 574 -10.35 -9.72 21.07
CA LEU A 574 -10.84 -10.90 21.79
C LEU A 574 -11.89 -10.54 22.84
N ASN A 575 -12.92 -11.39 22.96
CA ASN A 575 -13.95 -11.31 23.99
C ASN A 575 -13.36 -11.40 25.41
N LEU A 576 -14.19 -11.05 26.40
CA LEU A 576 -13.90 -11.22 27.83
C LEU A 576 -12.62 -10.50 28.28
N ASN A 577 -12.49 -9.21 27.92
CA ASN A 577 -11.31 -8.39 28.21
C ASN A 577 -10.00 -9.02 27.71
N GLY A 578 -10.03 -9.51 26.47
CA GLY A 578 -8.86 -10.00 25.78
C GLY A 578 -8.51 -11.47 26.01
N ILE A 579 -9.35 -12.24 26.70
CA ILE A 579 -9.08 -13.65 27.03
C ILE A 579 -9.51 -14.60 25.90
N GLY A 580 -10.54 -14.22 25.14
CA GLY A 580 -11.24 -15.10 24.20
C GLY A 580 -12.31 -15.95 24.88
N ASN A 581 -13.11 -16.66 24.09
CA ASN A 581 -14.21 -17.48 24.60
C ASN A 581 -13.71 -18.67 25.45
N PRO A 582 -14.50 -19.15 26.44
CA PRO A 582 -14.08 -20.24 27.32
C PRO A 582 -13.82 -21.56 26.57
N LEU A 583 -12.80 -22.29 27.02
CA LEU A 583 -12.40 -23.60 26.51
C LEU A 583 -12.42 -24.66 27.61
N ALA A 584 -12.83 -25.88 27.25
CA ALA A 584 -12.84 -27.02 28.15
C ALA A 584 -11.41 -27.46 28.50
N HIS A 585 -11.25 -28.08 29.67
CA HIS A 585 -9.98 -28.66 30.08
C HIS A 585 -9.83 -30.07 29.48
N GLY A 586 -8.58 -30.55 29.42
CA GLY A 586 -8.30 -31.97 29.19
C GLY A 586 -8.63 -32.48 27.78
N THR A 587 -8.87 -31.59 26.81
CA THR A 587 -9.14 -31.97 25.42
C THR A 587 -7.89 -32.47 24.70
N GLY A 588 -6.70 -32.00 25.10
CA GLY A 588 -5.45 -32.24 24.37
C GLY A 588 -5.25 -31.32 23.16
N LEU A 589 -6.23 -30.45 22.85
CA LEU A 589 -6.12 -29.40 21.85
C LEU A 589 -5.44 -28.16 22.45
N ILE A 590 -4.81 -27.37 21.58
CA ILE A 590 -4.10 -26.14 21.92
C ILE A 590 -4.92 -24.94 21.43
N ARG A 591 -5.08 -23.93 22.29
CA ARG A 591 -5.75 -22.67 21.94
C ARG A 591 -5.01 -21.97 20.79
N SER A 592 -5.76 -21.36 19.88
CA SER A 592 -5.32 -20.29 19.00
C SER A 592 -6.24 -19.09 19.22
N ALA A 593 -5.68 -17.91 19.49
CA ALA A 593 -6.50 -16.72 19.71
C ALA A 593 -6.99 -16.13 18.38
N PHE A 594 -6.13 -16.19 17.36
CA PHE A 594 -6.43 -15.75 16.00
C PHE A 594 -6.19 -16.91 15.00
N ARG A 595 -6.72 -16.74 13.79
CA ARG A 595 -6.61 -17.61 12.63
C ARG A 595 -5.44 -17.18 11.75
N PRO A 596 -5.03 -17.97 10.75
CA PRO A 596 -4.07 -17.54 9.74
C PRO A 596 -4.55 -16.39 8.83
N SER A 597 -5.80 -15.94 8.97
CA SER A 597 -6.34 -14.70 8.39
C SER A 597 -6.11 -13.47 9.27
N ASP A 598 -5.42 -13.61 10.40
CA ASP A 598 -5.28 -12.63 11.48
C ASP A 598 -6.62 -12.23 12.16
N ASP A 599 -7.71 -12.95 11.90
CA ASP A 599 -9.01 -12.78 12.57
C ASP A 599 -9.14 -13.61 13.85
N ALA A 600 -9.81 -13.08 14.87
CA ALA A 600 -10.08 -13.79 16.12
C ALA A 600 -10.88 -15.08 15.88
N THR A 601 -10.50 -16.15 16.58
CA THR A 601 -11.26 -17.40 16.60
C THR A 601 -12.60 -17.22 17.33
N ILE A 602 -13.65 -17.91 16.88
CA ILE A 602 -14.93 -17.96 17.59
C ILE A 602 -14.82 -18.99 18.71
N PHE A 603 -14.40 -20.21 18.37
CA PHE A 603 -14.00 -21.20 19.37
C PHE A 603 -12.49 -21.42 19.30
N GLY A 604 -11.82 -21.21 20.43
CA GLY A 604 -10.36 -21.12 20.49
C GLY A 604 -9.59 -22.38 20.15
N PHE A 605 -10.21 -23.57 20.07
CA PHE A 605 -9.53 -24.73 19.50
C PHE A 605 -9.73 -24.75 17.98
N PHE A 606 -8.82 -24.05 17.30
CA PHE A 606 -8.72 -23.98 15.85
C PHE A 606 -8.11 -25.26 15.27
N ILE A 607 -8.91 -26.04 14.53
CA ILE A 607 -8.57 -27.42 14.15
C ILE A 607 -7.47 -27.51 13.10
N PRO A 608 -7.51 -26.76 11.98
CA PRO A 608 -6.42 -26.75 11.02
C PRO A 608 -5.06 -26.38 11.63
N GLY A 609 -5.01 -25.39 12.54
CA GLY A 609 -3.79 -25.00 13.23
C GLY A 609 -3.25 -26.09 14.17
N ASN A 610 -4.15 -26.77 14.91
CA ASN A 610 -3.78 -27.93 15.72
C ASN A 610 -3.24 -29.09 14.85
N ALA A 611 -3.85 -29.35 13.70
CA ALA A 611 -3.39 -30.36 12.75
C ALA A 611 -1.99 -30.04 12.22
N MET A 612 -1.75 -28.79 11.80
CA MET A 612 -0.45 -28.32 11.35
C MET A 612 0.62 -28.51 12.45
N MET A 613 0.33 -28.07 13.68
CA MET A 613 1.24 -28.22 14.81
C MET A 613 1.55 -29.70 15.11
N ALA A 614 0.55 -30.58 15.09
CA ALA A 614 0.78 -32.01 15.30
C ALA A 614 1.73 -32.60 14.25
N VAL A 615 1.53 -32.28 12.97
CA VAL A 615 2.40 -32.75 11.89
C VAL A 615 3.82 -32.24 12.06
N GLU A 616 4.00 -30.96 12.37
CA GLU A 616 5.33 -30.37 12.46
C GLU A 616 6.10 -30.84 13.70
N LEU A 617 5.43 -31.07 14.84
CA LEU A 617 6.02 -31.72 16.00
C LEU A 617 6.51 -33.14 15.67
N LYS A 618 5.71 -33.92 14.93
CA LYS A 618 6.11 -35.26 14.47
C LYS A 618 7.33 -35.23 13.57
N ARG A 619 7.35 -34.31 12.59
CA ARG A 619 8.48 -34.14 11.67
C ARG A 619 9.74 -33.71 12.40
N THR A 620 9.63 -32.81 13.37
CA THR A 620 10.77 -32.36 14.18
C THR A 620 11.30 -33.48 15.08
N SER A 621 10.42 -34.31 15.66
CA SER A 621 10.84 -35.53 16.37
C SER A 621 11.69 -36.45 15.48
N GLN A 622 11.16 -36.81 14.31
CA GLN A 622 11.85 -37.69 13.35
C GLN A 622 13.20 -37.12 12.89
N LEU A 623 13.25 -35.80 12.68
CA LEU A 623 14.46 -35.07 12.32
C LEU A 623 15.52 -35.13 13.42
N LEU A 624 15.15 -34.90 14.68
CA LEU A 624 16.10 -34.94 15.79
C LEU A 624 16.66 -36.34 16.01
N GLU A 625 15.82 -37.38 15.82
CA GLU A 625 16.25 -38.78 15.84
C GLU A 625 17.25 -39.10 14.72
N SER A 626 17.01 -38.62 13.50
CA SER A 626 17.88 -38.91 12.35
C SER A 626 19.23 -38.22 12.42
N VAL A 627 19.31 -37.00 12.97
CA VAL A 627 20.57 -36.23 13.05
C VAL A 627 21.48 -36.73 14.17
N LEU A 628 20.93 -37.03 15.35
CA LEU A 628 21.74 -37.21 16.56
C LEU A 628 21.94 -38.68 16.94
N GLY A 629 21.15 -39.58 16.37
CA GLY A 629 21.15 -41.01 16.71
C GLY A 629 20.72 -41.28 18.15
N SER A 630 20.37 -42.53 18.47
CA SER A 630 19.84 -42.91 19.79
C SER A 630 20.82 -42.76 20.97
N ASN A 631 22.04 -42.28 20.74
CA ASN A 631 23.13 -42.22 21.72
C ASN A 631 23.11 -40.96 22.61
N ASN A 632 22.25 -39.98 22.33
CA ASN A 632 22.10 -38.77 23.15
C ASN A 632 20.79 -38.81 23.94
N GLU A 633 20.85 -39.26 25.20
CA GLU A 633 19.67 -39.45 26.07
C GLU A 633 18.78 -38.21 26.17
N ARG A 634 19.35 -37.00 26.27
CA ARG A 634 18.58 -35.76 26.34
C ARG A 634 17.79 -35.53 25.06
N MET A 635 18.39 -35.77 23.91
CA MET A 635 17.77 -35.52 22.60
C MET A 635 16.72 -36.58 22.28
N THR A 636 16.97 -37.84 22.64
CA THR A 636 15.96 -38.90 22.60
C THR A 636 14.74 -38.54 23.44
N SER A 637 14.96 -38.02 24.66
CA SER A 637 13.87 -37.55 25.53
C SER A 637 13.06 -36.40 24.92
N ILE A 638 13.72 -35.41 24.32
CA ILE A 638 13.04 -34.30 23.62
C ILE A 638 12.24 -34.84 22.42
N SER A 639 12.84 -35.70 21.58
CA SER A 639 12.14 -36.30 20.43
C SER A 639 10.88 -37.05 20.86
N GLN A 640 10.99 -37.89 21.88
CA GLN A 640 9.84 -38.65 22.40
C GLN A 640 8.74 -37.73 22.93
N ALA A 641 9.11 -36.66 23.63
CA ALA A 641 8.15 -35.66 24.12
C ALA A 641 7.43 -34.94 22.95
N LEU A 642 8.15 -34.61 21.87
CA LEU A 642 7.55 -34.02 20.66
C LEU A 642 6.55 -34.99 20.00
N LEU A 643 6.95 -36.25 19.83
CA LEU A 643 6.08 -37.28 19.25
C LEU A 643 4.82 -37.49 20.10
N GLN A 644 4.96 -37.59 21.42
CA GLN A 644 3.84 -37.75 22.33
C GLN A 644 2.84 -36.58 22.23
N ARG A 645 3.33 -35.35 22.12
CA ARG A 645 2.47 -34.17 21.92
C ARG A 645 1.73 -34.24 20.58
N SER A 646 2.44 -34.56 19.50
CA SER A 646 1.85 -34.78 18.18
C SER A 646 0.70 -35.79 18.22
N GLU A 647 0.94 -36.97 18.83
CA GLU A 647 -0.07 -38.04 18.93
C GLU A 647 -1.25 -37.65 19.83
N THR A 648 -1.00 -36.85 20.86
CA THR A 648 -2.05 -36.33 21.74
C THR A 648 -2.96 -35.35 21.00
N ILE A 649 -2.39 -34.36 20.30
CA ILE A 649 -3.15 -33.39 19.51
C ILE A 649 -3.90 -34.10 18.38
N SER A 650 -3.24 -35.04 17.69
CA SER A 650 -3.88 -35.80 16.60
C SER A 650 -5.09 -36.57 17.08
N ARG A 651 -4.98 -37.31 18.20
CA ARG A 651 -6.14 -38.02 18.79
C ARG A 651 -7.22 -37.06 19.24
N ALA A 652 -6.85 -35.96 19.87
CA ALA A 652 -7.77 -34.92 20.32
C ALA A 652 -8.60 -34.33 19.17
N ILE A 653 -8.02 -34.16 17.98
CA ILE A 653 -8.75 -33.72 16.79
C ILE A 653 -9.83 -34.75 16.42
N TYR A 654 -9.52 -36.03 16.37
CA TYR A 654 -10.53 -37.06 16.05
C TYR A 654 -11.60 -37.19 17.14
N ASP A 655 -11.22 -37.07 18.41
CA ASP A 655 -12.13 -37.22 19.55
C ASP A 655 -13.09 -36.03 19.73
N HIS A 656 -12.66 -34.82 19.37
CA HIS A 656 -13.40 -33.58 19.66
C HIS A 656 -13.85 -32.79 18.44
N ALA A 657 -13.23 -32.97 17.27
CA ALA A 657 -13.52 -32.17 16.08
C ALA A 657 -14.26 -32.92 14.98
N VAL A 658 -14.44 -34.25 15.09
CA VAL A 658 -15.25 -35.01 14.13
C VAL A 658 -16.71 -34.97 14.57
N ILE A 659 -17.54 -34.27 13.80
CA ILE A 659 -18.96 -34.04 14.10
C ILE A 659 -19.83 -34.62 12.98
N GLU A 660 -20.98 -35.19 13.35
CA GLU A 660 -21.99 -35.65 12.40
C GLU A 660 -22.76 -34.45 11.81
N HIS A 661 -22.48 -34.11 10.56
CA HIS A 661 -23.22 -33.08 9.83
C HIS A 661 -24.49 -33.66 9.18
N PRO A 662 -25.67 -33.02 9.32
CA PRO A 662 -26.96 -33.55 8.84
C PRO A 662 -26.98 -33.98 7.36
N THR A 663 -26.26 -33.25 6.51
CA THR A 663 -26.21 -33.49 5.06
C THR A 663 -24.96 -34.24 4.58
N PHE A 664 -23.82 -34.05 5.25
CA PHE A 664 -22.51 -34.45 4.73
C PHE A 664 -21.90 -35.65 5.47
N GLY A 665 -22.55 -36.14 6.53
CA GLY A 665 -22.03 -37.21 7.37
C GLY A 665 -20.97 -36.70 8.33
N LYS A 666 -20.04 -37.57 8.74
CA LYS A 666 -18.92 -37.18 9.61
C LYS A 666 -17.98 -36.21 8.90
N VAL A 667 -17.77 -35.04 9.48
CA VAL A 667 -16.89 -33.98 8.98
C VAL A 667 -16.01 -33.43 10.11
N PHE A 668 -14.91 -32.76 9.76
CA PHE A 668 -14.16 -31.96 10.71
C PHE A 668 -14.83 -30.59 10.90
N ALA A 669 -15.00 -30.19 12.16
CA ALA A 669 -15.31 -28.80 12.51
C ALA A 669 -14.08 -27.92 12.30
N PHE A 670 -14.29 -26.65 11.94
CA PHE A 670 -13.22 -25.66 11.78
C PHE A 670 -12.66 -25.21 13.13
N GLU A 671 -13.56 -25.03 14.09
CA GLU A 671 -13.27 -24.60 15.45
C GLU A 671 -14.18 -25.31 16.45
N VAL A 672 -13.66 -25.66 17.63
CA VAL A 672 -14.42 -26.25 18.75
C VAL A 672 -14.04 -25.61 20.08
N ASP A 673 -14.91 -25.75 21.09
CA ASP A 673 -14.65 -25.25 22.46
C ASP A 673 -14.37 -26.37 23.47
N GLY A 674 -14.60 -27.63 23.09
CA GLY A 674 -14.50 -28.81 23.94
C GLY A 674 -15.67 -29.01 24.92
N TYR A 675 -16.65 -28.11 24.96
CA TYR A 675 -17.93 -28.28 25.67
C TYR A 675 -19.03 -28.88 24.79
N GLY A 676 -18.80 -28.94 23.48
CA GLY A 676 -19.71 -29.51 22.48
C GLY A 676 -20.08 -28.54 21.36
N SER A 677 -19.71 -27.25 21.50
CA SER A 677 -19.88 -26.28 20.44
C SER A 677 -18.84 -26.51 19.35
N HIS A 678 -19.29 -26.35 18.11
CA HIS A 678 -18.49 -26.56 16.92
C HIS A 678 -18.93 -25.60 15.83
N LEU A 679 -18.00 -25.25 14.94
CA LEU A 679 -18.24 -24.34 13.82
C LEU A 679 -18.01 -25.06 12.49
N PHE A 680 -19.04 -25.11 11.65
CA PHE A 680 -18.93 -25.58 10.27
C PHE A 680 -18.66 -24.39 9.35
N MET A 681 -17.43 -24.29 8.88
CA MET A 681 -16.97 -23.36 7.84
C MET A 681 -15.62 -23.83 7.32
N ASP A 682 -15.05 -23.11 6.37
CA ASP A 682 -13.60 -23.07 6.17
C ASP A 682 -13.19 -21.65 5.78
N ASP A 683 -11.91 -21.35 5.94
CA ASP A 683 -11.30 -20.07 5.57
C ASP A 683 -10.24 -20.30 4.48
N ALA A 684 -9.97 -19.28 3.67
CA ALA A 684 -9.02 -19.38 2.58
C ALA A 684 -7.55 -19.51 3.03
N ASN A 685 -7.20 -18.99 4.20
CA ASN A 685 -5.83 -18.93 4.69
C ASN A 685 -5.32 -20.30 5.15
N ILE A 686 -4.07 -20.64 4.83
CA ILE A 686 -3.44 -21.92 5.20
C ILE A 686 -2.73 -21.76 6.55
N PRO A 687 -2.96 -22.64 7.54
CA PRO A 687 -3.70 -23.91 7.46
C PRO A 687 -5.24 -23.75 7.47
N SER A 688 -5.92 -24.44 6.56
CA SER A 688 -7.38 -24.58 6.45
C SER A 688 -7.81 -26.06 6.48
N LEU A 689 -9.11 -26.34 6.63
CA LEU A 689 -9.62 -27.72 6.55
C LEU A 689 -9.36 -28.31 5.16
N LEU A 690 -9.50 -27.51 4.11
CA LEU A 690 -9.17 -27.92 2.74
C LEU A 690 -7.69 -28.32 2.60
N SER A 691 -6.79 -27.68 3.34
CA SER A 691 -5.33 -27.91 3.24
C SER A 691 -4.80 -29.11 4.04
N LEU A 692 -5.62 -29.78 4.86
CA LEU A 692 -5.15 -30.87 5.75
C LEU A 692 -4.29 -31.95 5.07
N PRO A 693 -4.59 -32.41 3.83
CA PRO A 693 -3.71 -33.35 3.14
C PRO A 693 -2.38 -32.73 2.70
N LEU A 694 -2.36 -31.45 2.31
CA LEU A 694 -1.13 -30.74 1.92
C LEU A 694 -0.18 -30.56 3.11
N LEU A 695 -0.75 -30.30 4.29
CA LEU A 695 0.02 -30.26 5.54
C LEU A 695 0.62 -31.63 5.84
N GLY A 696 -0.01 -32.72 5.39
CA GLY A 696 0.37 -34.10 5.65
C GLY A 696 -0.24 -34.66 6.93
N PHE A 697 -1.40 -34.13 7.35
CA PHE A 697 -2.12 -34.61 8.54
C PHE A 697 -2.87 -35.91 8.29
N LEU A 698 -3.48 -36.03 7.11
CA LEU A 698 -4.26 -37.19 6.67
C LEU A 698 -4.07 -37.44 5.17
N ASP A 699 -4.49 -38.62 4.72
CA ASP A 699 -4.49 -38.96 3.31
C ASP A 699 -5.62 -38.22 2.57
N PRO A 700 -5.41 -37.72 1.34
CA PRO A 700 -6.49 -37.10 0.56
C PRO A 700 -7.72 -37.99 0.37
N SER A 701 -7.61 -39.31 0.47
CA SER A 701 -8.73 -40.26 0.36
C SER A 701 -9.48 -40.53 1.66
N ASP A 702 -9.06 -39.93 2.79
CA ASP A 702 -9.76 -40.07 4.07
C ASP A 702 -11.25 -39.68 3.94
N GLU A 703 -12.13 -40.56 4.43
CA GLU A 703 -13.57 -40.43 4.25
C GLU A 703 -14.12 -39.16 4.93
N ILE A 704 -13.65 -38.87 6.15
CA ILE A 704 -14.07 -37.69 6.91
C ILE A 704 -13.59 -36.42 6.20
N TYR A 705 -12.34 -36.41 5.71
CA TYR A 705 -11.83 -35.32 4.90
C TYR A 705 -12.63 -35.14 3.61
N GLN A 706 -12.97 -36.20 2.89
CA GLN A 706 -13.76 -36.10 1.66
C GLN A 706 -15.17 -35.56 1.93
N ASN A 707 -15.80 -35.97 3.04
CA ASN A 707 -17.07 -35.39 3.50
C ASN A 707 -16.90 -33.89 3.81
N THR A 708 -15.82 -33.54 4.52
CA THR A 708 -15.48 -32.16 4.89
C THR A 708 -15.24 -31.32 3.64
N ARG A 709 -14.47 -31.82 2.66
CA ARG A 709 -14.20 -31.18 1.37
C ARG A 709 -15.49 -30.86 0.63
N ARG A 710 -16.43 -31.81 0.54
CA ARG A 710 -17.74 -31.57 -0.09
C ARG A 710 -18.58 -30.54 0.65
N MET A 711 -18.51 -30.51 1.98
CA MET A 711 -19.17 -29.51 2.81
C MET A 711 -18.59 -28.11 2.56
N ILE A 712 -17.26 -27.97 2.62
CA ILE A 712 -16.60 -26.65 2.60
C ILE A 712 -16.53 -26.02 1.21
N LEU A 713 -16.62 -26.83 0.15
CA LEU A 713 -16.74 -26.39 -1.25
C LEU A 713 -18.20 -26.29 -1.71
N SER A 714 -19.13 -26.06 -0.78
CA SER A 714 -20.56 -25.89 -1.05
C SER A 714 -21.10 -24.72 -0.25
N SER A 715 -21.94 -23.90 -0.89
CA SER A 715 -22.64 -22.78 -0.22
C SER A 715 -23.67 -23.25 0.80
N GLN A 716 -24.05 -24.53 0.77
CA GLN A 716 -24.90 -25.14 1.81
C GLN A 716 -24.11 -25.54 3.06
N GLY A 717 -22.81 -25.80 2.94
CA GLY A 717 -21.97 -26.31 4.01
C GLY A 717 -20.96 -25.32 4.57
N ASN A 718 -20.58 -24.29 3.80
CA ASN A 718 -19.66 -23.24 4.25
C ASN A 718 -20.22 -21.85 3.93
N PRO A 719 -20.45 -20.98 4.95
CA PRO A 719 -20.94 -19.62 4.74
C PRO A 719 -19.97 -18.73 3.96
N TYR A 720 -18.68 -19.10 3.89
CA TYR A 720 -17.65 -18.37 3.15
C TYR A 720 -17.28 -19.02 1.82
N PHE A 721 -18.05 -20.01 1.35
CA PHE A 721 -17.92 -20.47 -0.03
C PHE A 721 -18.75 -19.60 -0.95
N LEU A 722 -18.08 -18.63 -1.57
CA LEU A 722 -18.69 -17.57 -2.36
C LEU A 722 -18.70 -17.95 -3.84
N SER A 723 -19.77 -17.56 -4.54
CA SER A 723 -19.96 -17.87 -5.95
C SER A 723 -20.66 -16.71 -6.64
N GLY A 724 -20.07 -16.21 -7.72
CA GLY A 724 -20.61 -15.14 -8.55
C GLY A 724 -20.30 -15.37 -10.02
N SER A 725 -20.54 -14.34 -10.85
CA SER A 725 -20.35 -14.46 -12.32
C SER A 725 -18.90 -14.53 -12.76
N ALA A 726 -17.98 -13.92 -12.01
CA ALA A 726 -16.56 -13.81 -12.38
C ALA A 726 -15.69 -14.86 -11.68
N PHE A 727 -16.02 -15.22 -10.43
CA PHE A 727 -15.18 -16.11 -9.63
C PHE A 727 -15.99 -16.92 -8.61
N LYS A 728 -15.40 -18.02 -8.15
CA LYS A 728 -15.98 -18.91 -7.13
C LYS A 728 -14.86 -19.52 -6.30
N GLY A 729 -15.00 -19.49 -4.98
CA GLY A 729 -13.98 -20.01 -4.07
C GLY A 729 -14.32 -19.73 -2.61
N ILE A 730 -13.42 -20.12 -1.71
CA ILE A 730 -13.55 -19.82 -0.29
C ILE A 730 -12.98 -18.41 -0.04
N GLY A 731 -13.70 -17.60 0.73
CA GLY A 731 -13.24 -16.32 1.26
C GLY A 731 -12.98 -16.43 2.76
N GLY A 732 -13.48 -15.45 3.51
CA GLY A 732 -13.39 -15.42 4.97
C GLY A 732 -14.01 -14.14 5.52
N PRO A 733 -14.15 -14.02 6.85
CA PRO A 733 -14.67 -12.80 7.47
C PRO A 733 -13.73 -11.60 7.31
N HIS A 734 -12.44 -11.81 7.00
CA HIS A 734 -11.42 -10.76 6.88
C HIS A 734 -11.79 -9.67 5.87
N ILE A 735 -12.15 -10.06 4.64
CA ILE A 735 -12.56 -9.13 3.57
C ILE A 735 -14.09 -9.04 3.49
N GLY A 736 -14.80 -10.13 3.80
CA GLY A 736 -16.25 -10.16 3.88
C GLY A 736 -16.91 -11.07 2.85
N LEU A 737 -18.21 -10.85 2.64
CA LEU A 737 -19.12 -11.83 2.01
C LEU A 737 -19.15 -11.81 0.48
N ARG A 738 -18.31 -11.00 -0.16
CA ARG A 738 -18.25 -10.89 -1.63
C ARG A 738 -16.91 -11.28 -2.22
N ASN A 739 -15.86 -11.40 -1.40
CA ASN A 739 -14.50 -11.57 -1.86
C ASN A 739 -14.00 -12.98 -1.57
N ALA A 740 -13.79 -13.77 -2.62
CA ALA A 740 -13.16 -15.07 -2.53
C ALA A 740 -11.67 -14.95 -2.83
N TRP A 741 -10.88 -15.86 -2.25
CA TRP A 741 -9.43 -15.79 -2.33
C TRP A 741 -8.92 -16.80 -3.35
N PRO A 742 -8.13 -16.37 -4.37
CA PRO A 742 -7.54 -17.28 -5.35
C PRO A 742 -6.72 -18.41 -4.71
N MET A 743 -6.09 -18.15 -3.56
CA MET A 743 -5.35 -19.13 -2.80
C MET A 743 -6.19 -20.36 -2.42
N SER A 744 -7.46 -20.20 -2.06
CA SER A 744 -8.33 -21.33 -1.73
C SER A 744 -8.58 -22.26 -2.92
N VAL A 745 -8.70 -21.69 -4.12
CA VAL A 745 -8.90 -22.43 -5.39
C VAL A 745 -7.61 -23.15 -5.81
N LEU A 746 -6.45 -22.57 -5.51
CA LEU A 746 -5.16 -23.24 -5.71
C LEU A 746 -4.98 -24.43 -4.75
N VAL A 747 -5.37 -24.26 -3.48
CA VAL A 747 -5.40 -25.38 -2.51
C VAL A 747 -6.40 -26.44 -2.94
N GLN A 748 -7.57 -26.05 -3.46
CA GLN A 748 -8.56 -26.97 -4.02
C GLN A 748 -7.95 -27.81 -5.15
N ALA A 749 -7.18 -27.20 -6.05
CA ALA A 749 -6.46 -27.91 -7.12
C ALA A 749 -5.47 -28.94 -6.56
N MET A 750 -4.56 -28.50 -5.66
CA MET A 750 -3.51 -29.37 -5.09
C MET A 750 -4.06 -30.53 -4.26
N THR A 751 -5.31 -30.45 -3.82
CA THR A 751 -6.00 -31.48 -3.03
C THR A 751 -7.07 -32.25 -3.80
N SER A 752 -7.15 -32.04 -5.11
CA SER A 752 -8.04 -32.77 -6.00
C SER A 752 -7.35 -34.01 -6.61
N GLN A 753 -8.16 -35.01 -6.93
CA GLN A 753 -7.78 -36.14 -7.77
C GLN A 753 -8.42 -36.08 -9.17
N ASP A 754 -9.33 -35.13 -9.41
CA ASP A 754 -10.03 -34.94 -10.68
C ASP A 754 -9.28 -33.92 -11.55
N GLU A 755 -8.81 -34.35 -12.71
CA GLU A 755 -8.07 -33.49 -13.64
C GLU A 755 -8.91 -32.33 -14.18
N GLU A 756 -10.21 -32.51 -14.34
CA GLU A 756 -11.09 -31.43 -14.82
C GLU A 756 -11.32 -30.38 -13.74
N GLU A 757 -11.41 -30.79 -12.47
CA GLU A 757 -11.42 -29.86 -11.33
C GLU A 757 -10.11 -29.06 -11.26
N ILE A 758 -8.96 -29.72 -11.46
CA ILE A 758 -7.65 -29.05 -11.46
C ILE A 758 -7.56 -28.02 -12.59
N LYS A 759 -7.95 -28.40 -13.82
CA LYS A 759 -7.99 -27.47 -14.97
C LYS A 759 -8.90 -26.27 -14.68
N TRP A 760 -10.10 -26.52 -14.16
CA TRP A 760 -11.03 -25.45 -13.80
C TRP A 760 -10.43 -24.50 -12.75
N CYS A 761 -9.73 -25.02 -11.74
CA CYS A 761 -9.10 -24.18 -10.72
C CYS A 761 -8.01 -23.28 -11.32
N LEU A 762 -7.13 -23.85 -12.16
CA LEU A 762 -6.06 -23.08 -12.82
C LEU A 762 -6.62 -22.00 -13.75
N GLU A 763 -7.61 -22.33 -14.57
CA GLU A 763 -8.28 -21.39 -15.46
C GLU A 763 -8.99 -20.28 -14.69
N SER A 764 -9.69 -20.62 -13.61
CA SER A 764 -10.40 -19.65 -12.78
C SER A 764 -9.45 -18.63 -12.17
N VAL A 765 -8.31 -19.09 -11.60
CA VAL A 765 -7.31 -18.19 -11.01
C VAL A 765 -6.60 -17.35 -12.08
N LYS A 766 -6.29 -17.93 -13.25
CA LYS A 766 -5.70 -17.21 -14.37
C LYS A 766 -6.58 -16.05 -14.83
N ASN A 767 -7.89 -16.29 -14.98
CA ASN A 767 -8.85 -15.31 -15.50
C ASN A 767 -9.05 -14.09 -14.58
N VAL A 768 -8.76 -14.21 -13.28
CA VAL A 768 -8.81 -13.08 -12.34
C VAL A 768 -7.45 -12.46 -12.04
N SER A 769 -6.35 -13.06 -12.55
CA SER A 769 -4.97 -12.58 -12.37
C SER A 769 -4.52 -11.66 -13.52
N LEU A 770 -5.37 -10.73 -13.93
CA LEU A 770 -5.16 -9.90 -15.14
C LEU A 770 -3.96 -8.93 -15.06
N MET A 771 -3.43 -8.72 -13.85
CA MET A 771 -2.21 -7.95 -13.61
C MET A 771 -0.95 -8.82 -13.66
N GLY A 772 -1.06 -10.11 -14.01
CA GLY A 772 0.07 -11.03 -14.12
C GLY A 772 0.62 -11.54 -12.78
N LEU A 773 -0.06 -11.25 -11.67
CA LEU A 773 0.23 -11.73 -10.31
C LEU A 773 -1.07 -12.21 -9.66
N VAL A 774 -0.94 -13.01 -8.60
CA VAL A 774 -2.06 -13.51 -7.80
C VAL A 774 -2.29 -12.59 -6.61
N ASN A 775 -3.52 -12.11 -6.48
CA ASN A 775 -3.95 -11.17 -5.45
C ASN A 775 -4.47 -11.91 -4.20
N GLU A 776 -4.71 -11.17 -3.14
CA GLU A 776 -5.28 -11.70 -1.90
C GLU A 776 -6.72 -12.19 -2.12
N SER A 777 -7.59 -11.30 -2.58
CA SER A 777 -8.99 -11.62 -2.84
C SER A 777 -9.52 -10.91 -4.08
N VAL A 778 -10.63 -11.44 -4.62
CA VAL A 778 -11.36 -10.87 -5.75
C VAL A 778 -12.87 -10.94 -5.47
N ASP A 779 -13.61 -9.90 -5.86
CA ASP A 779 -15.07 -9.94 -5.79
C ASP A 779 -15.60 -11.00 -6.75
N VAL A 780 -16.54 -11.83 -6.29
CA VAL A 780 -17.03 -12.96 -7.07
C VAL A 780 -17.86 -12.57 -8.30
N ASP A 781 -18.39 -11.35 -8.36
CA ASP A 781 -19.20 -10.85 -9.47
C ASP A 781 -18.41 -9.92 -10.40
N SER A 782 -17.62 -8.97 -9.87
CA SER A 782 -16.82 -8.03 -10.67
C SER A 782 -15.39 -8.54 -10.99
N GLY A 783 -14.91 -9.55 -10.27
CA GLY A 783 -13.61 -10.17 -10.52
C GLY A 783 -12.42 -9.27 -10.18
N TRP A 784 -11.58 -8.99 -11.18
CA TRP A 784 -10.30 -8.31 -10.98
C TRP A 784 -10.42 -6.81 -10.64
N GLU A 785 -11.53 -6.16 -10.99
CA GLU A 785 -11.71 -4.71 -10.80
C GLU A 785 -11.75 -4.33 -9.31
N ASP A 786 -12.24 -5.23 -8.46
CA ASP A 786 -12.36 -5.07 -7.01
C ASP A 786 -11.43 -6.05 -6.25
N MET A 787 -10.20 -6.20 -6.73
CA MET A 787 -9.18 -7.02 -6.07
C MET A 787 -8.55 -6.32 -4.86
N THR A 788 -8.12 -7.10 -3.87
CA THR A 788 -7.33 -6.61 -2.74
C THR A 788 -5.86 -7.02 -2.86
N ARG A 789 -4.96 -6.10 -2.48
CA ARG A 789 -3.49 -6.26 -2.49
C ARG A 789 -2.91 -6.70 -3.84
N SER A 790 -2.47 -5.72 -4.62
CA SER A 790 -1.77 -5.94 -5.90
C SER A 790 -0.40 -6.63 -5.75
N TRP A 791 0.16 -6.66 -4.54
CA TRP A 791 1.41 -7.33 -4.22
C TRP A 791 1.25 -8.18 -2.96
N PHE A 792 0.97 -9.47 -3.16
CA PHE A 792 0.93 -10.44 -2.09
C PHE A 792 1.82 -11.65 -2.43
N ALA A 793 3.03 -11.65 -1.88
CA ALA A 793 4.05 -12.64 -2.25
C ALA A 793 3.68 -14.07 -1.82
N TRP A 794 2.96 -14.24 -0.71
CA TRP A 794 2.49 -15.56 -0.29
C TRP A 794 1.52 -16.18 -1.33
N ALA A 795 0.52 -15.43 -1.81
CA ALA A 795 -0.41 -15.93 -2.84
C ALA A 795 0.33 -16.32 -4.14
N ASN A 796 1.31 -15.52 -4.56
CA ASN A 796 2.20 -15.83 -5.68
C ASN A 796 2.99 -17.13 -5.46
N SER A 797 3.50 -17.35 -4.24
CA SER A 797 4.19 -18.58 -3.87
C SER A 797 3.28 -19.80 -3.89
N VAL A 798 2.01 -19.70 -3.46
CA VAL A 798 1.04 -20.82 -3.53
C VAL A 798 0.70 -21.14 -4.99
N PHE A 799 0.57 -20.13 -5.86
CA PHE A 799 0.38 -20.35 -7.29
C PHE A 799 1.57 -21.09 -7.89
N ALA A 800 2.78 -20.66 -7.57
CA ALA A 800 3.99 -21.30 -8.07
C ALA A 800 4.12 -22.75 -7.56
N GLN A 801 3.82 -23.02 -6.29
CA GLN A 801 3.74 -24.38 -5.75
C GLN A 801 2.72 -25.24 -6.50
N THR A 802 1.56 -24.67 -6.83
CA THR A 802 0.50 -25.37 -7.58
C THR A 802 0.99 -25.75 -8.98
N ILE A 803 1.61 -24.83 -9.72
CA ILE A 803 2.15 -25.12 -11.06
C ILE A 803 3.25 -26.18 -10.99
N LEU A 804 4.17 -26.09 -10.02
CA LEU A 804 5.24 -27.08 -9.84
C LEU A 804 4.69 -28.46 -9.46
N TRP A 805 3.65 -28.50 -8.62
CA TRP A 805 2.96 -29.74 -8.26
C TRP A 805 2.25 -30.37 -9.47
N VAL A 806 1.57 -29.59 -10.30
CA VAL A 806 0.98 -30.10 -11.55
C VAL A 806 2.07 -30.55 -12.51
N ALA A 807 3.17 -29.80 -12.64
CA ALA A 807 4.31 -30.15 -13.48
C ALA A 807 4.94 -31.50 -13.10
N GLU A 808 4.98 -31.83 -11.81
CA GLU A 808 5.52 -33.10 -11.31
C GLU A 808 4.50 -34.25 -11.44
N THR A 809 3.25 -34.00 -11.06
CA THR A 809 2.25 -35.08 -10.87
C THR A 809 1.35 -35.32 -12.07
N ARG A 810 1.02 -34.27 -12.83
CA ARG A 810 0.05 -34.28 -13.95
C ARG A 810 0.51 -33.34 -15.08
N PRO A 811 1.69 -33.57 -15.67
CA PRO A 811 2.32 -32.62 -16.58
C PRO A 811 1.47 -32.32 -17.82
N GLY A 812 0.72 -33.30 -18.34
CA GLY A 812 -0.17 -33.12 -19.49
C GLY A 812 -1.29 -32.08 -19.33
N ILE A 813 -1.55 -31.59 -18.11
CA ILE A 813 -2.49 -30.48 -17.87
C ILE A 813 -1.90 -29.15 -18.37
N ILE A 814 -0.61 -28.89 -18.10
CA ILE A 814 0.02 -27.58 -18.35
C ILE A 814 1.10 -27.62 -19.44
N PHE A 815 1.72 -28.77 -19.70
CA PHE A 815 2.80 -28.91 -20.66
C PHE A 815 2.32 -29.41 -22.03
N THR A 816 3.07 -29.07 -23.07
CA THR A 816 2.88 -29.58 -24.43
C THR A 816 3.21 -31.07 -24.53
N GLU A 817 4.20 -31.53 -23.76
CA GLU A 817 4.61 -32.92 -23.63
C GLU A 817 4.29 -33.43 -22.22
N ASP A 818 3.70 -34.62 -22.13
CA ASP A 818 3.33 -35.29 -20.87
C ASP A 818 4.56 -35.92 -20.17
N ARG A 819 5.54 -35.07 -19.86
CA ARG A 819 6.78 -35.43 -19.17
C ARG A 819 6.82 -34.74 -17.80
N PRO A 820 7.02 -35.46 -16.69
CA PRO A 820 7.15 -34.82 -15.38
C PRO A 820 8.31 -33.82 -15.31
N TYR A 821 8.15 -32.77 -14.50
CA TYR A 821 9.23 -31.87 -14.10
C TYR A 821 9.35 -31.87 -12.58
N LYS A 822 10.55 -32.12 -12.07
CA LYS A 822 10.82 -32.10 -10.63
C LYS A 822 11.91 -31.08 -10.33
N VAL A 823 11.58 -30.15 -9.44
CA VAL A 823 12.48 -29.04 -9.08
C VAL A 823 13.74 -29.60 -8.42
N GLY A 824 14.92 -29.12 -8.86
CA GLY A 824 16.21 -29.52 -8.30
C GLY A 824 16.79 -30.83 -8.84
N GLU A 825 16.03 -31.60 -9.62
CA GLU A 825 16.54 -32.70 -10.42
C GLU A 825 16.68 -32.19 -11.86
N GLY A 826 17.92 -32.03 -12.33
CA GLY A 826 18.16 -31.55 -13.70
C GLY A 826 17.45 -32.42 -14.75
N SER A 827 16.99 -31.79 -15.83
CA SER A 827 16.25 -32.42 -16.93
C SER A 827 16.92 -33.63 -17.55
#